data_AF-A0A397B6Q7-F1
#
_entry.id   AF-A0A397B6Q7-F1
#
_cell.length_a   1.000
_cell.length_b   1.000
_cell.length_c   1.000
_cell.angle_alpha   90.00
_cell.angle_beta   90.00
_cell.angle_gamma   90.00
#
_symmetry.space_group_name_H-M   'P 1'
#
loop_
_entity.id
_entity.type
_entity.pdbx_description
1 polymer ?
#
loop_
_entity_poly.entity_id
_entity_poly.type
_entity_poly.pdbx_seq_one_letter_code
_entity_poly.pdbx_strand_id
1 'polypeptide(L)'
;MKPHPPKFRNMPSDVPAAAEAGGLVASNKPPLLSTWEVVLHLLKGCIGAGALSLPYAFAKVGVVAGPVLYLGVVVICIYNMDLLVHCKQKVSADGMSFGDVAQHILGRRGKTIVNVFLVTTQLSFCCVYFTVVATNLHAILPSRVAQDFHERQLILLVFPVALGLSWIRSLHHITPFSALANGAMFLGIGIVFYYSATYVPATPVPLPTACTWTSVAEFYGNPCIRTTLCRMIRVGTAVYSFEGIGLVLPLEKDMQDKDRFRQVLRWTMWFVLALFLCLGELPVLAFGVIDNGSMTAVLQQYVPGWPVALANVLLAMACLFTFPIQLYPALEVLEKLLLRHGYFTPSIHSYDDLAPLPVTQWLLHNKSTVNSPGTSPTPQVLEDALKQTTQYEVRRTMFRSMLCTTLMLVAVCVPNVGLLISLFGAVGSSMLAVIIPPILYVTLEQANLSWFSWTLHMLVVGGGLVGRCFDILHDVMQYEPKDEVVAWVNKIGPFNNPQETYTYNSLPFCKADGLELPEAHALGIGEILEGNELFNSGMQLQFGVDSPKTTLCSQVFSGTEAQKFIDAVDEHYWYQMSVDDLPVWGLVGRVVAADDDPDILNEFSVGDRLIYTHKRFSISHNGPNIIHVNLSYAEVATTIQANKKIEFTYEVTWTPTSIEFDDRFDRYLEDEYVIPVCLPCQPFVLRFFEHQIHWFSIFNSFMMVIFLCGLVALILLRTLRQDYAKFAADDDELLLEPGQTSSMLKDEGSSGWKLLHGDVFRAPRHLLLFCALLGTGAQLLVLTFLVIVISIVSSLYMKPGGVVSVGLTCYALSSLANGWASGASYHQFFYPRVSKDWIKAMLLSAGLLPSVVFVSIFLINLTSIAYGTTYAIPFVTIVQVILVWFFVSCPLSVLGTILGRHGAAKRGFPCRVNKFPREIPPARWYLRPAVLGLLTGVLPFGSIFIEMYFIFASFWNYKFYYVYGFMLLVFVILSIVTLCVTIVCTYFLLNAENYHYHWTSFYAAGSTALYVFVYSVYFYFCKTHMSGFLQTSFYFGYMALFCFAFFIMCGTIGYFGSSAFTKRIYRNIKVE
;
A
#
# COMPACT_ATOMS: atom_id res chain seq x y z
N MET A 1 12.67 46.48 -18.34
CA MET A 1 14.02 46.05 -17.90
C MET A 1 13.95 44.58 -17.47
N LYS A 2 14.43 43.68 -18.32
CA LYS A 2 14.56 42.22 -18.08
C LYS A 2 16.06 41.88 -18.11
N PRO A 3 16.59 41.00 -17.25
CA PRO A 3 18.01 40.64 -17.28
C PRO A 3 18.28 39.59 -18.37
N HIS A 4 19.36 39.77 -19.12
CA HIS A 4 19.85 38.86 -20.15
C HIS A 4 20.53 37.61 -19.54
N PRO A 5 20.47 36.45 -20.21
CA PRO A 5 21.28 35.28 -19.86
C PRO A 5 22.72 35.40 -20.43
N PRO A 6 23.73 34.75 -19.82
CA PRO A 6 25.11 34.83 -20.29
C PRO A 6 25.34 34.00 -21.57
N LYS A 7 26.03 34.60 -22.55
CA LYS A 7 26.52 33.97 -23.78
C LYS A 7 27.71 33.06 -23.47
N PHE A 8 27.64 31.79 -23.87
CA PHE A 8 28.83 30.93 -23.96
C PHE A 8 29.61 31.23 -25.25
N ARG A 9 30.93 31.20 -25.12
CA ARG A 9 31.94 31.63 -26.09
C ARG A 9 32.16 30.55 -27.17
N ASN A 10 32.06 30.94 -28.45
CA ASN A 10 32.42 30.10 -29.60
C ASN A 10 33.91 29.73 -29.54
N MET A 11 34.24 28.44 -29.72
CA MET A 11 35.59 28.00 -30.12
C MET A 11 35.70 28.05 -31.65
N PRO A 12 36.87 28.42 -32.21
CA PRO A 12 37.07 28.53 -33.64
C PRO A 12 37.24 27.14 -34.29
N SER A 13 36.59 26.98 -35.44
CA SER A 13 36.94 26.04 -36.50
C SER A 13 38.31 26.42 -37.07
N ASP A 14 39.29 25.50 -37.07
CA ASP A 14 40.37 25.36 -38.06
C ASP A 14 41.51 24.46 -37.53
N VAL A 15 41.53 23.16 -37.91
CA VAL A 15 42.77 22.36 -38.09
C VAL A 15 42.50 21.29 -39.16
N PRO A 16 43.36 21.14 -40.19
CA PRO A 16 43.13 20.25 -41.34
C PRO A 16 43.47 18.79 -41.04
N ALA A 17 42.95 17.92 -41.90
CA ALA A 17 43.13 16.47 -41.91
C ALA A 17 44.61 16.04 -41.96
N ALA A 18 45.01 15.16 -41.03
CA ALA A 18 46.16 14.29 -41.18
C ALA A 18 45.66 12.83 -41.21
N ALA A 19 45.73 12.25 -42.40
CA ALA A 19 45.44 10.85 -42.67
C ALA A 19 46.61 9.95 -42.23
N GLU A 20 46.24 8.71 -41.86
CA GLU A 20 47.02 7.47 -41.91
C GLU A 20 48.28 7.33 -41.03
N ALA A 21 48.09 6.68 -39.89
CA ALA A 21 49.02 5.64 -39.40
C ALA A 21 48.32 4.69 -38.40
N GLY A 22 48.20 3.41 -38.77
CA GLY A 22 48.18 2.29 -37.83
C GLY A 22 46.82 1.94 -37.22
N GLY A 23 46.12 1.02 -37.87
CA GLY A 23 44.93 0.37 -37.33
C GLY A 23 45.22 -0.38 -36.02
N LEU A 24 44.44 -0.06 -34.99
CA LEU A 24 43.96 -0.94 -33.91
C LEU A 24 43.22 -0.05 -32.92
N VAL A 25 42.04 -0.51 -32.52
CA VAL A 25 41.04 0.14 -31.63
C VAL A 25 40.03 1.02 -32.34
N ALA A 26 39.05 0.35 -32.97
CA ALA A 26 37.73 0.90 -33.17
C ALA A 26 37.12 1.28 -31.81
N SER A 27 36.53 2.47 -31.73
CA SER A 27 35.71 2.92 -30.60
C SER A 27 34.51 1.98 -30.45
N ASN A 28 34.56 1.05 -29.49
CA ASN A 28 33.41 0.23 -29.11
C ASN A 28 32.36 1.07 -28.36
N LYS A 29 31.67 1.97 -29.07
CA LYS A 29 30.28 2.30 -28.69
C LYS A 29 29.46 1.02 -28.93
N PRO A 30 28.52 0.65 -28.04
CA PRO A 30 27.64 -0.48 -28.31
C PRO A 30 26.96 -0.26 -29.68
N PRO A 31 26.80 -1.33 -30.49
CA PRO A 31 26.15 -1.21 -31.79
C PRO A 31 24.75 -0.62 -31.64
N LEU A 32 24.45 0.41 -32.45
CA LEU A 32 23.12 1.01 -32.55
C LEU A 32 22.14 -0.02 -33.15
N LEU A 33 20.88 0.02 -32.71
CA LEU A 33 19.80 -0.85 -33.16
C LEU A 33 19.40 -0.54 -34.60
N SER A 34 19.27 -1.57 -35.41
CA SER A 34 18.67 -1.49 -36.75
C SER A 34 17.16 -1.23 -36.67
N THR A 35 16.58 -0.72 -37.77
CA THR A 35 15.13 -0.46 -37.86
C THR A 35 14.28 -1.68 -37.50
N TRP A 36 14.69 -2.88 -37.92
CA TRP A 36 13.97 -4.11 -37.62
C TRP A 36 14.05 -4.48 -36.14
N GLU A 37 15.20 -4.31 -35.50
CA GLU A 37 15.35 -4.56 -34.06
C GLU A 37 14.50 -3.58 -33.23
N VAL A 38 14.37 -2.33 -33.67
CA VAL A 38 13.47 -1.35 -33.05
C VAL A 38 12.01 -1.78 -33.18
N VAL A 39 11.58 -2.27 -34.35
CA VAL A 39 10.22 -2.82 -34.52
C VAL A 39 9.98 -3.99 -33.58
N LEU A 40 10.92 -4.94 -33.48
CA LEU A 40 10.80 -6.07 -32.57
C LEU A 40 10.67 -5.65 -31.10
N HIS A 41 11.43 -4.64 -30.67
CA HIS A 41 11.34 -4.10 -29.31
C HIS A 41 10.07 -3.27 -29.07
N LEU A 42 9.57 -2.54 -30.07
CA LEU A 42 8.29 -1.82 -30.00
C LEU A 42 7.11 -2.81 -29.89
N LEU A 43 7.05 -3.83 -30.74
CA LEU A 43 6.05 -4.89 -30.65
C LEU A 43 6.08 -5.55 -29.29
N LYS A 44 7.28 -5.85 -28.79
CA LYS A 44 7.45 -6.51 -27.50
C LYS A 44 7.10 -5.61 -26.31
N GLY A 45 7.34 -4.31 -26.46
CA GLY A 45 7.00 -3.28 -25.49
C GLY A 45 5.50 -3.05 -25.32
N CYS A 46 4.70 -3.42 -26.34
CA CYS A 46 3.24 -3.27 -26.34
C CYS A 46 2.49 -4.58 -26.11
N ILE A 47 3.00 -5.70 -26.63
CA ILE A 47 2.34 -7.00 -26.55
C ILE A 47 2.82 -7.73 -25.28
N GLY A 48 2.14 -7.43 -24.18
CA GLY A 48 2.38 -7.98 -22.85
C GLY A 48 1.14 -8.59 -22.21
N ALA A 49 1.12 -8.59 -20.87
CA ALA A 49 0.03 -9.14 -20.07
C ALA A 49 -1.33 -8.46 -20.35
N GLY A 50 -1.33 -7.15 -20.63
CA GLY A 50 -2.54 -6.40 -20.93
C GLY A 50 -3.28 -6.91 -22.16
N ALA A 51 -2.57 -7.38 -23.20
CA ALA A 51 -3.16 -7.91 -24.42
C ALA A 51 -4.00 -9.18 -24.17
N LEU A 52 -3.54 -10.05 -23.26
CA LEU A 52 -4.20 -11.33 -22.95
C LEU A 52 -5.50 -11.15 -22.16
N SER A 53 -5.68 -9.97 -21.56
CA SER A 53 -6.88 -9.59 -20.80
C SER A 53 -7.93 -8.83 -21.62
N LEU A 54 -7.64 -8.51 -22.88
CA LEU A 54 -8.58 -7.81 -23.78
C LEU A 54 -9.88 -8.58 -24.05
N PRO A 55 -9.87 -9.93 -24.28
CA PRO A 55 -11.10 -10.68 -24.49
C PRO A 55 -12.04 -10.60 -23.27
N TYR A 56 -11.48 -10.71 -22.07
CA TYR A 56 -12.21 -10.52 -20.82
C TYR A 56 -12.83 -9.11 -20.74
N ALA A 57 -12.08 -8.07 -21.11
CA ALA A 57 -12.58 -6.71 -21.15
C ALA A 57 -13.74 -6.54 -22.15
N PHE A 58 -13.61 -7.08 -23.36
CA PHE A 58 -14.62 -6.96 -24.42
C PHE A 58 -15.87 -7.80 -24.10
N ALA A 59 -15.73 -8.97 -23.49
CA ALA A 59 -16.86 -9.82 -23.08
C ALA A 59 -17.81 -9.09 -22.11
N LYS A 60 -17.26 -8.29 -21.19
CA LYS A 60 -18.06 -7.61 -20.15
C LYS A 60 -18.57 -6.23 -20.57
N VAL A 61 -17.85 -5.53 -21.47
CA VAL A 61 -18.31 -4.25 -22.05
C VAL A 61 -19.32 -4.48 -23.18
N GLY A 62 -19.12 -5.52 -23.98
CA GLY A 62 -19.97 -5.91 -25.09
C GLY A 62 -19.24 -5.87 -26.44
N VAL A 63 -19.72 -6.69 -27.37
CA VAL A 63 -19.06 -7.00 -28.66
C VAL A 63 -18.92 -5.79 -29.58
N VAL A 64 -19.83 -4.81 -29.50
CA VAL A 64 -19.79 -3.60 -30.35
C VAL A 64 -19.21 -2.40 -29.60
N ALA A 65 -19.66 -2.16 -28.37
CA ALA A 65 -19.22 -1.02 -27.57
C ALA A 65 -17.74 -1.13 -27.17
N GLY A 66 -17.26 -2.34 -26.82
CA GLY A 66 -15.88 -2.58 -26.41
C GLY A 66 -14.85 -2.18 -27.46
N PRO A 67 -14.92 -2.72 -28.69
CA PRO A 67 -13.98 -2.40 -29.76
C PRO A 67 -14.01 -0.93 -30.22
N VAL A 68 -15.19 -0.31 -30.31
CA VAL A 68 -15.33 1.11 -30.70
C VAL A 68 -14.65 2.02 -29.68
N LEU A 69 -14.88 1.76 -28.39
CA LEU A 69 -14.24 2.52 -27.31
C LEU A 69 -12.72 2.28 -27.28
N TYR A 70 -12.31 1.01 -27.45
CA TYR A 70 -10.91 0.63 -27.51
C TYR A 70 -10.16 1.37 -28.63
N LEU A 71 -10.75 1.40 -29.83
CA LEU A 71 -10.22 2.12 -30.99
C LEU A 71 -9.99 3.61 -30.67
N GLY A 72 -10.98 4.27 -30.05
CA GLY A 72 -10.87 5.69 -29.65
C GLY A 72 -9.71 5.94 -28.69
N VAL A 73 -9.57 5.12 -27.65
CA VAL A 73 -8.50 5.25 -26.63
C VAL A 73 -7.12 5.01 -27.25
N VAL A 74 -6.96 3.97 -28.07
CA VAL A 74 -5.67 3.64 -28.67
C VAL A 74 -5.24 4.69 -29.70
N VAL A 75 -6.16 5.22 -30.51
CA VAL A 75 -5.84 6.31 -31.46
C VAL A 75 -5.31 7.54 -30.72
N ILE A 76 -5.89 7.89 -29.56
CA ILE A 76 -5.39 8.97 -28.70
C ILE A 76 -3.98 8.64 -28.18
N CYS A 77 -3.74 7.40 -27.75
CA CYS A 77 -2.41 6.98 -27.27
C CYS A 77 -1.34 7.05 -28.39
N ILE A 78 -1.66 6.59 -29.60
CA ILE A 78 -0.76 6.66 -30.76
C ILE A 78 -0.42 8.12 -31.09
N TYR A 79 -1.43 8.99 -31.11
CA TYR A 79 -1.25 10.43 -31.32
C TYR A 79 -0.32 11.03 -30.25
N ASN A 80 -0.52 10.70 -28.99
CA ASN A 80 0.28 11.21 -27.88
C ASN A 80 1.73 10.70 -27.86
N MET A 81 1.98 9.46 -28.32
CA MET A 81 3.35 8.96 -28.50
C MET A 81 4.10 9.74 -29.60
N ASP A 82 3.45 10.04 -30.72
CA ASP A 82 4.02 10.90 -31.77
C ASP A 82 4.25 12.33 -31.27
N LEU A 83 3.30 12.86 -30.48
CA LEU A 83 3.39 14.19 -29.86
C LEU A 83 4.58 14.29 -28.90
N LEU A 84 4.87 13.24 -28.13
CA LEU A 84 6.02 13.20 -27.23
C LEU A 84 7.34 13.27 -28.01
N VAL A 85 7.48 12.50 -29.10
CA VAL A 85 8.66 12.54 -29.96
C VAL A 85 8.80 13.92 -30.62
N HIS A 86 7.69 14.54 -31.04
CA HIS A 86 7.68 15.90 -31.56
C HIS A 86 8.18 16.94 -30.55
N CYS A 87 7.68 16.87 -29.30
CA CYS A 87 8.13 17.76 -28.22
C CYS A 87 9.63 17.59 -27.96
N LYS A 88 10.13 16.34 -27.94
CA LYS A 88 11.56 16.06 -27.78
C LYS A 88 12.38 16.68 -28.91
N GLN A 89 11.97 16.48 -30.18
CA GLN A 89 12.69 16.99 -31.36
C GLN A 89 12.79 18.52 -31.36
N LYS A 90 11.77 19.23 -30.85
CA LYS A 90 11.79 20.69 -30.71
C LYS A 90 12.69 21.19 -29.58
N VAL A 91 12.82 20.43 -28.49
CA VAL A 91 13.63 20.85 -27.32
C VAL A 91 15.12 20.54 -27.53
N SER A 92 15.48 19.36 -28.03
CA SER A 92 16.88 19.01 -28.35
C SER A 92 16.98 17.83 -29.33
N ALA A 93 18.01 17.86 -30.18
CA ALA A 93 18.28 16.81 -31.16
C ALA A 93 18.77 15.50 -30.53
N ASP A 94 19.51 15.56 -29.41
CA ASP A 94 20.22 14.40 -28.87
C ASP A 94 19.74 13.87 -27.51
N GLY A 95 19.40 12.57 -27.51
CA GLY A 95 19.56 11.66 -26.36
C GLY A 95 18.84 11.95 -25.03
N MET A 96 17.70 12.67 -25.04
CA MET A 96 16.95 12.99 -23.82
C MET A 96 15.96 11.90 -23.39
N SER A 97 15.85 11.65 -22.09
CA SER A 97 14.79 10.81 -21.51
C SER A 97 13.46 11.58 -21.36
N PHE A 98 12.35 10.87 -21.16
CA PHE A 98 11.03 11.49 -20.96
C PHE A 98 11.04 12.51 -19.80
N GLY A 99 11.67 12.18 -18.68
CA GLY A 99 11.83 13.11 -17.56
C GLY A 99 12.68 14.34 -17.90
N ASP A 100 13.67 14.22 -18.79
CA ASP A 100 14.52 15.35 -19.20
C ASP A 100 13.79 16.31 -20.13
N VAL A 101 12.93 15.79 -21.03
CA VAL A 101 12.03 16.61 -21.85
C VAL A 101 11.10 17.43 -20.95
N ALA A 102 10.47 16.77 -19.97
CA ALA A 102 9.60 17.45 -19.01
C ALA A 102 10.36 18.46 -18.12
N GLN A 103 11.65 18.23 -17.84
CA GLN A 103 12.49 19.18 -17.10
C GLN A 103 12.67 20.49 -17.86
N HIS A 104 12.88 20.41 -19.18
CA HIS A 104 13.11 21.59 -20.02
C HIS A 104 11.84 22.43 -20.16
N ILE A 105 10.68 21.79 -20.26
CA ILE A 105 9.39 22.46 -20.51
C ILE A 105 8.72 22.91 -19.20
N LEU A 106 8.59 22.01 -18.21
CA LEU A 106 7.83 22.23 -16.96
C LEU A 106 8.73 22.45 -15.73
N GLY A 107 10.05 22.47 -15.92
CA GLY A 107 11.03 22.63 -14.83
C GLY A 107 11.22 21.37 -13.98
N ARG A 108 11.92 21.53 -12.85
CA ARG A 108 12.30 20.39 -11.97
C ARG A 108 11.12 19.60 -11.42
N ARG A 109 9.98 20.26 -11.17
CA ARG A 109 8.76 19.61 -10.68
C ARG A 109 8.16 18.69 -11.74
N GLY A 110 8.14 19.11 -13.00
CA GLY A 110 7.70 18.28 -14.12
C GLY A 110 8.54 17.01 -14.27
N LYS A 111 9.87 17.13 -14.20
CA LYS A 111 10.77 15.95 -14.20
C LYS A 111 10.44 14.96 -13.10
N THR A 112 10.25 15.45 -11.87
CA THR A 112 9.93 14.57 -10.73
C THR A 112 8.61 13.85 -10.95
N ILE A 113 7.57 14.55 -11.43
CA ILE A 113 6.26 13.96 -11.72
C ILE A 113 6.39 12.85 -12.77
N VAL A 114 6.99 13.14 -13.93
CA VAL A 114 7.15 12.16 -15.01
C VAL A 114 7.97 10.96 -14.53
N ASN A 115 9.08 11.16 -13.82
CA ASN A 115 9.91 10.07 -13.33
C ASN A 115 9.19 9.19 -12.31
N VAL A 116 8.39 9.76 -11.41
CA VAL A 116 7.63 8.99 -10.41
C VAL A 116 6.59 8.11 -11.10
N PHE A 117 5.79 8.67 -12.01
CA PHE A 117 4.80 7.89 -12.74
C PHE A 117 5.47 6.86 -13.65
N LEU A 118 6.55 7.22 -14.36
CA LEU A 118 7.28 6.30 -15.22
C LEU A 118 7.83 5.10 -14.43
N VAL A 119 8.50 5.34 -13.31
CA VAL A 119 9.03 4.23 -12.48
C VAL A 119 7.88 3.39 -11.91
N THR A 120 6.83 4.02 -11.38
CA THR A 120 5.71 3.30 -10.75
C THR A 120 4.98 2.39 -11.75
N THR A 121 4.67 2.91 -12.94
CA THR A 121 3.98 2.15 -13.98
C THR A 121 4.84 0.99 -14.50
N GLN A 122 6.15 1.21 -14.67
CA GLN A 122 7.08 0.18 -15.14
C GLN A 122 7.31 -0.95 -14.13
N LEU A 123 7.38 -0.61 -12.85
CA LEU A 123 7.42 -1.60 -11.76
C LEU A 123 6.11 -2.41 -11.68
N SER A 124 4.96 -1.77 -11.94
CA SER A 124 3.68 -2.49 -12.03
C SER A 124 3.65 -3.53 -13.15
N PHE A 125 4.11 -3.21 -14.36
CA PHE A 125 4.20 -4.17 -15.46
C PHE A 125 5.04 -5.40 -15.08
N CYS A 126 6.19 -5.16 -14.44
CA CYS A 126 7.05 -6.23 -13.96
C CYS A 126 6.37 -7.10 -12.89
N CYS A 127 5.53 -6.52 -12.03
CA CYS A 127 4.74 -7.24 -11.03
C CYS A 127 3.67 -8.14 -11.68
N VAL A 128 2.94 -7.63 -12.67
CA VAL A 128 1.90 -8.39 -13.40
C VAL A 128 2.49 -9.56 -14.19
N TYR A 129 3.70 -9.42 -14.73
CA TYR A 129 4.33 -10.55 -15.43
C TYR A 129 4.54 -11.77 -14.54
N PHE A 130 4.86 -11.59 -13.26
CA PHE A 130 4.97 -12.73 -12.33
C PHE A 130 3.66 -13.49 -12.19
N THR A 131 2.55 -12.77 -12.03
CA THR A 131 1.24 -13.39 -11.84
C THR A 131 0.71 -14.02 -13.13
N VAL A 132 0.85 -13.34 -14.27
CA VAL A 132 0.40 -13.88 -15.57
C VAL A 132 1.17 -15.14 -15.96
N VAL A 133 2.49 -15.18 -15.74
CA VAL A 133 3.28 -16.40 -15.99
C VAL A 133 2.81 -17.53 -15.07
N ALA A 134 2.54 -17.24 -13.81
CA ALA A 134 2.06 -18.24 -12.86
C ALA A 134 0.67 -18.80 -13.21
N THR A 135 -0.29 -17.94 -13.59
CA THR A 135 -1.64 -18.37 -14.02
C THR A 135 -1.58 -19.25 -15.28
N ASN A 136 -0.73 -18.90 -16.26
CA ASN A 136 -0.57 -19.71 -17.47
C ASN A 136 0.10 -21.06 -17.19
N LEU A 137 1.02 -21.14 -16.23
CA LEU A 137 1.62 -22.40 -15.80
C LEU A 137 0.65 -23.27 -14.99
N HIS A 138 -0.17 -22.65 -14.12
CA HIS A 138 -1.17 -23.35 -13.32
C HIS A 138 -2.23 -24.03 -14.19
N ALA A 139 -2.68 -23.35 -15.26
CA ALA A 139 -3.68 -23.87 -16.19
C ALA A 139 -3.26 -25.17 -16.92
N ILE A 140 -1.96 -25.50 -16.94
CA ILE A 140 -1.44 -26.72 -17.58
C ILE A 140 -1.36 -27.89 -16.59
N LEU A 141 -1.42 -27.63 -15.27
CA LEU A 141 -1.23 -28.66 -14.26
C LEU A 141 -2.39 -29.67 -14.28
N PRO A 142 -2.09 -30.98 -14.12
CA PRO A 142 -3.13 -31.98 -13.94
C PRO A 142 -3.91 -31.69 -12.65
N SER A 143 -5.23 -31.94 -12.66
CA SER A 143 -6.18 -31.51 -11.61
C SER A 143 -5.74 -31.88 -10.18
N ARG A 144 -5.08 -33.02 -9.99
CA ARG A 144 -4.55 -33.45 -8.68
C ARG A 144 -3.45 -32.52 -8.16
N VAL A 145 -2.53 -32.09 -9.04
CA VAL A 145 -1.41 -31.20 -8.68
C VAL A 145 -1.88 -29.74 -8.61
N ALA A 146 -2.85 -29.36 -9.44
CA ALA A 146 -3.44 -28.03 -9.43
C ALA A 146 -4.20 -27.72 -8.12
N GLN A 147 -4.74 -28.75 -7.45
CA GLN A 147 -5.37 -28.64 -6.13
C GLN A 147 -4.34 -28.44 -5.00
N ASP A 148 -3.19 -29.12 -5.06
CA ASP A 148 -2.14 -29.02 -4.04
C ASP A 148 -1.33 -27.72 -4.15
N PHE A 149 -1.16 -27.18 -5.36
CA PHE A 149 -0.37 -25.98 -5.63
C PHE A 149 -1.25 -24.82 -6.09
N HIS A 150 -1.40 -23.82 -5.21
CA HIS A 150 -2.00 -22.54 -5.59
C HIS A 150 -1.12 -21.77 -6.59
N GLU A 151 -1.75 -21.04 -7.51
CA GLU A 151 -1.08 -20.19 -8.52
C GLU A 151 0.03 -19.30 -7.95
N ARG A 152 -0.12 -18.80 -6.72
CA ARG A 152 0.87 -17.92 -6.08
C ARG A 152 2.17 -18.63 -5.71
N GLN A 153 2.12 -19.94 -5.47
CA GLN A 153 3.32 -20.74 -5.18
C GLN A 153 4.16 -20.95 -6.45
N LEU A 154 3.53 -20.98 -7.63
CA LEU A 154 4.23 -21.07 -8.92
C LEU A 154 5.07 -19.83 -9.23
N ILE A 155 4.75 -18.66 -8.66
CA ILE A 155 5.58 -17.45 -8.78
C ILE A 155 7.00 -17.69 -8.24
N LEU A 156 7.14 -18.47 -7.15
CA LEU A 156 8.44 -18.78 -6.56
C LEU A 156 9.30 -19.65 -7.48
N LEU A 157 8.68 -20.47 -8.33
CA LEU A 157 9.38 -21.28 -9.35
C LEU A 157 9.92 -20.41 -10.49
N VAL A 158 9.18 -19.36 -10.86
CA VAL A 158 9.52 -18.43 -11.96
C VAL A 158 10.57 -17.40 -11.54
N PHE A 159 10.60 -17.03 -10.26
CA PHE A 159 11.46 -15.98 -9.72
C PHE A 159 12.96 -16.11 -10.06
N PRO A 160 13.62 -17.27 -9.92
CA PRO A 160 15.05 -17.40 -10.25
C PRO A 160 15.37 -17.04 -11.70
N VAL A 161 14.47 -17.35 -12.63
CA VAL A 161 14.65 -17.07 -14.05
C VAL A 161 14.47 -15.57 -14.32
N ALA A 162 13.42 -14.95 -13.76
CA ALA A 162 13.21 -13.50 -13.88
C ALA A 162 14.37 -12.70 -13.25
N LEU A 163 14.88 -13.16 -12.10
CA LEU A 163 16.03 -12.57 -11.43
C LEU A 163 17.29 -12.63 -12.30
N GLY A 164 17.58 -13.79 -12.90
CA GLY A 164 18.71 -13.93 -13.83
C GLY A 164 18.58 -13.01 -15.05
N LEU A 165 17.38 -12.89 -15.62
CA LEU A 165 17.10 -11.98 -16.74
C LEU A 165 17.26 -10.50 -16.35
N SER A 166 16.95 -10.13 -15.11
CA SER A 166 17.11 -8.75 -14.60
C SER A 166 18.57 -8.26 -14.58
N TRP A 167 19.53 -9.17 -14.63
CA TRP A 167 20.96 -8.85 -14.64
C TRP A 167 21.48 -8.45 -16.01
N ILE A 168 20.71 -8.66 -17.08
CA ILE A 168 21.09 -8.26 -18.45
C ILE A 168 21.13 -6.72 -18.54
N ARG A 169 22.20 -6.19 -19.15
CA ARG A 169 22.56 -4.76 -19.03
C ARG A 169 22.45 -3.95 -20.32
N SER A 170 22.38 -4.61 -21.48
CA SER A 170 22.42 -3.95 -22.79
C SER A 170 21.23 -4.41 -23.63
N LEU A 171 20.50 -3.45 -24.22
CA LEU A 171 19.39 -3.67 -25.14
C LEU A 171 19.79 -4.58 -26.32
N HIS A 172 21.02 -4.46 -26.82
CA HIS A 172 21.53 -5.30 -27.91
C HIS A 172 21.63 -6.78 -27.52
N HIS A 173 22.03 -7.10 -26.28
CA HIS A 173 22.06 -8.49 -25.80
C HIS A 173 20.66 -9.05 -25.52
N ILE A 174 19.64 -8.19 -25.42
CA ILE A 174 18.24 -8.58 -25.23
C ILE A 174 17.56 -8.88 -26.57
N THR A 175 18.02 -8.30 -27.69
CA THR A 175 17.46 -8.53 -29.04
C THR A 175 17.20 -10.00 -29.40
N PRO A 176 18.11 -10.98 -29.22
CA PRO A 176 17.83 -12.38 -29.56
C PRO A 176 16.72 -12.99 -28.69
N PHE A 177 16.64 -12.62 -27.41
CA PHE A 177 15.56 -13.03 -26.51
C PHE A 177 14.23 -12.37 -26.90
N SER A 178 14.26 -11.10 -27.34
CA SER A 178 13.10 -10.38 -27.86
C SER A 178 12.58 -11.01 -29.16
N ALA A 179 13.46 -11.40 -30.08
CA ALA A 179 13.08 -12.12 -31.30
C ALA A 179 12.44 -13.48 -30.99
N LEU A 180 13.05 -14.27 -30.10
CA LEU A 180 12.49 -15.55 -29.64
C LEU A 180 11.11 -15.36 -28.98
N ALA A 181 10.99 -14.34 -28.12
CA ALA A 181 9.75 -14.04 -27.41
C ALA A 181 8.64 -13.57 -28.35
N ASN A 182 8.96 -12.77 -29.37
CA ASN A 182 8.01 -12.37 -30.41
C ASN A 182 7.57 -13.59 -31.24
N GLY A 183 8.48 -14.51 -31.57
CA GLY A 183 8.15 -15.76 -32.25
C GLY A 183 7.21 -16.65 -31.44
N ALA A 184 7.52 -16.87 -30.17
CA ALA A 184 6.65 -17.63 -29.25
C ALA A 184 5.28 -16.97 -29.10
N MET A 185 5.23 -15.64 -29.03
CA MET A 185 4.01 -14.85 -28.92
C MET A 185 3.12 -14.95 -30.15
N PHE A 186 3.67 -14.77 -31.37
CA PHE A 186 2.88 -14.91 -32.60
C PHE A 186 2.37 -16.33 -32.79
N LEU A 187 3.16 -17.35 -32.44
CA LEU A 187 2.72 -18.74 -32.46
C LEU A 187 1.60 -19.00 -31.45
N GLY A 188 1.75 -18.51 -30.21
CA GLY A 188 0.72 -18.63 -29.17
C GLY A 188 -0.59 -17.95 -29.54
N ILE A 189 -0.54 -16.69 -30.01
CA ILE A 189 -1.72 -15.96 -30.50
C ILE A 189 -2.33 -16.65 -31.72
N GLY A 190 -1.50 -17.18 -32.64
CA GLY A 190 -1.97 -17.92 -33.81
C GLY A 190 -2.76 -19.17 -33.44
N ILE A 191 -2.34 -19.90 -32.41
CA ILE A 191 -3.09 -21.04 -31.87
C ILE A 191 -4.43 -20.59 -31.29
N VAL A 192 -4.45 -19.50 -30.51
CA VAL A 192 -5.69 -18.93 -29.97
C VAL A 192 -6.66 -18.57 -31.11
N PHE A 193 -6.19 -17.87 -32.13
CA PHE A 193 -7.01 -17.52 -33.29
C PHE A 193 -7.53 -18.73 -34.06
N TYR A 194 -6.69 -19.74 -34.28
CA TYR A 194 -7.11 -20.94 -34.99
C TYR A 194 -8.26 -21.65 -34.25
N TYR A 195 -8.11 -21.88 -32.94
CA TYR A 195 -9.14 -22.56 -32.16
C TYR A 195 -10.38 -21.69 -31.93
N SER A 196 -10.22 -20.38 -31.70
CA SER A 196 -11.38 -19.47 -31.63
C SER A 196 -12.17 -19.41 -32.93
N ALA A 197 -11.51 -19.43 -34.09
CA ALA A 197 -12.19 -19.37 -35.39
C ALA A 197 -12.83 -20.70 -35.83
N THR A 198 -12.31 -21.83 -35.34
CA THR A 198 -12.81 -23.17 -35.70
C THR A 198 -13.81 -23.74 -34.69
N TYR A 199 -13.93 -23.12 -33.51
CA TYR A 199 -14.88 -23.54 -32.49
C TYR A 199 -16.32 -23.23 -32.92
N VAL A 200 -17.15 -24.28 -33.01
CA VAL A 200 -18.59 -24.17 -33.28
C VAL A 200 -19.33 -24.61 -32.02
N PRO A 201 -20.04 -23.70 -31.33
CA PRO A 201 -20.76 -24.04 -30.12
C PRO A 201 -21.98 -24.91 -30.43
N ALA A 202 -22.30 -25.86 -29.54
CA ALA A 202 -23.43 -26.79 -29.70
C ALA A 202 -24.81 -26.10 -29.56
N THR A 203 -24.86 -24.95 -28.89
CA THR A 203 -26.02 -24.06 -28.77
C THR A 203 -25.62 -22.64 -29.15
N PRO A 204 -26.56 -21.79 -29.62
CA PRO A 204 -26.27 -20.38 -29.89
C PRO A 204 -25.78 -19.73 -28.60
N VAL A 205 -24.56 -19.22 -28.61
CA VAL A 205 -23.97 -18.55 -27.46
C VAL A 205 -24.71 -17.23 -27.24
N PRO A 206 -25.18 -16.93 -26.01
CA PRO A 206 -25.78 -15.64 -25.70
C PRO A 206 -24.71 -14.56 -25.85
N LEU A 207 -24.79 -13.78 -26.93
CA LEU A 207 -23.93 -12.62 -27.15
C LEU A 207 -24.35 -11.50 -26.20
N PRO A 208 -23.40 -10.78 -25.57
CA PRO A 208 -23.70 -9.55 -24.83
C PRO A 208 -24.47 -8.58 -25.75
N THR A 209 -25.69 -8.21 -25.36
CA THR A 209 -26.64 -7.45 -26.19
C THR A 209 -26.09 -6.11 -26.67
N ALA A 210 -26.22 -5.81 -27.96
CA ALA A 210 -25.99 -4.47 -28.49
C ALA A 210 -27.15 -3.56 -28.10
N CYS A 211 -26.89 -2.48 -27.35
CA CYS A 211 -27.92 -1.48 -27.06
C CYS A 211 -28.29 -0.76 -28.38
N THR A 212 -29.53 -0.88 -28.85
CA THR A 212 -30.06 -0.13 -30.00
C THR A 212 -30.62 1.23 -29.56
N TRP A 213 -30.34 2.30 -30.32
CA TRP A 213 -30.83 3.67 -30.03
C TRP A 213 -31.59 4.24 -31.22
N THR A 214 -32.72 4.91 -30.98
CA THR A 214 -33.52 5.59 -32.00
C THR A 214 -33.61 7.11 -31.80
N SER A 215 -33.14 7.67 -30.66
CA SER A 215 -33.18 9.12 -30.38
C SER A 215 -32.10 9.64 -29.41
N VAL A 216 -31.83 10.96 -29.43
CA VAL A 216 -30.84 11.65 -28.56
C VAL A 216 -31.35 11.88 -27.13
N ALA A 217 -32.67 11.93 -26.92
CA ALA A 217 -33.26 12.13 -25.59
C ALA A 217 -33.17 10.86 -24.71
N GLU A 218 -33.19 9.68 -25.32
CA GLU A 218 -32.95 8.40 -24.62
C GLU A 218 -31.47 8.17 -24.29
N PHE A 219 -30.54 8.88 -24.93
CA PHE A 219 -29.10 8.73 -24.74
C PHE A 219 -28.64 9.07 -23.30
N TYR A 220 -29.27 10.06 -22.65
CA TYR A 220 -28.92 10.46 -21.28
C TYR A 220 -29.72 9.72 -20.18
N GLY A 221 -30.86 9.11 -20.53
CA GLY A 221 -31.76 8.46 -19.58
C GLY A 221 -31.68 6.93 -19.53
N ASN A 222 -30.98 6.29 -20.48
CA ASN A 222 -31.02 4.83 -20.62
C ASN A 222 -30.08 4.13 -19.61
N PRO A 223 -30.60 3.26 -18.72
CA PRO A 223 -29.78 2.50 -17.78
C PRO A 223 -28.71 1.63 -18.47
N CYS A 224 -28.90 1.22 -19.75
CA CYS A 224 -27.88 0.53 -20.56
C CYS A 224 -26.61 1.39 -20.71
N ILE A 225 -26.75 2.70 -20.95
CA ILE A 225 -25.62 3.64 -21.19
C ILE A 225 -24.93 4.00 -19.89
N ARG A 226 -25.70 4.28 -18.82
CA ARG A 226 -25.14 4.51 -17.47
C ARG A 226 -24.34 3.30 -17.00
N THR A 227 -24.84 2.10 -17.27
CA THR A 227 -24.16 0.83 -16.94
C THR A 227 -22.99 0.53 -17.88
N THR A 228 -23.01 0.96 -19.15
CA THR A 228 -21.89 0.79 -20.10
C THR A 228 -20.75 1.79 -19.83
N LEU A 229 -21.08 3.04 -19.49
CA LEU A 229 -20.13 4.06 -19.00
C LEU A 229 -19.62 3.75 -17.58
N CYS A 230 -20.35 3.01 -16.74
CA CYS A 230 -19.82 2.48 -15.48
C CYS A 230 -19.03 1.16 -15.67
N ARG A 231 -19.41 0.29 -16.61
CA ARG A 231 -18.58 -0.87 -17.05
C ARG A 231 -17.30 -0.44 -17.78
N MET A 232 -17.17 0.86 -18.06
CA MET A 232 -15.95 1.55 -18.53
C MET A 232 -14.79 1.48 -17.52
N ILE A 233 -15.00 0.93 -16.31
CA ILE A 233 -13.98 0.59 -15.28
C ILE A 233 -12.78 -0.22 -15.84
N ARG A 234 -12.86 -0.69 -17.09
CA ARG A 234 -11.80 -1.41 -17.83
C ARG A 234 -11.07 -0.55 -18.88
N VAL A 235 -11.32 0.76 -18.95
CA VAL A 235 -10.48 1.67 -19.74
C VAL A 235 -9.04 1.64 -19.19
N GLY A 236 -8.85 1.49 -17.88
CA GLY A 236 -7.56 1.20 -17.28
C GLY A 236 -6.85 0.02 -17.95
N THR A 237 -7.54 -1.12 -18.12
CA THR A 237 -7.03 -2.32 -18.82
C THR A 237 -6.73 -2.05 -20.30
N ALA A 238 -7.56 -1.26 -20.98
CA ALA A 238 -7.35 -0.88 -22.37
C ALA A 238 -6.10 0.02 -22.55
N VAL A 239 -5.97 1.08 -21.74
CA VAL A 239 -4.79 1.96 -21.73
C VAL A 239 -3.55 1.19 -21.26
N TYR A 240 -3.71 0.26 -20.32
CA TYR A 240 -2.65 -0.64 -19.87
C TYR A 240 -2.21 -1.60 -20.97
N SER A 241 -3.13 -2.11 -21.80
CA SER A 241 -2.79 -2.97 -22.94
C SER A 241 -1.96 -2.24 -24.00
N PHE A 242 -2.12 -0.92 -24.11
CA PHE A 242 -1.34 -0.07 -25.01
C PHE A 242 -0.16 0.58 -24.28
N GLU A 243 0.56 -0.26 -23.55
CA GLU A 243 1.85 0.03 -22.94
C GLU A 243 2.91 0.26 -24.03
N GLY A 244 3.83 1.19 -23.84
CA GLY A 244 4.94 1.39 -24.79
C GLY A 244 5.56 2.77 -24.72
N ILE A 245 4.82 3.77 -24.22
CA ILE A 245 5.30 5.17 -24.17
C ILE A 245 6.59 5.34 -23.36
N GLY A 246 6.82 4.52 -22.34
CA GLY A 246 8.06 4.52 -21.56
C GLY A 246 9.30 4.04 -22.32
N LEU A 247 9.11 3.25 -23.39
CA LEU A 247 10.17 2.70 -24.24
C LEU A 247 10.44 3.53 -25.50
N VAL A 248 9.52 4.42 -25.90
CA VAL A 248 9.61 5.22 -27.14
C VAL A 248 10.92 6.02 -27.21
N LEU A 249 11.23 6.84 -26.19
CA LEU A 249 12.43 7.68 -26.22
C LEU A 249 13.75 6.91 -26.05
N PRO A 250 13.84 5.89 -25.16
CA PRO A 250 15.00 5.00 -25.14
C PRO A 250 15.27 4.30 -26.48
N LEU A 251 14.24 3.83 -27.18
CA LEU A 251 14.40 3.17 -28.49
C LEU A 251 14.79 4.13 -29.61
N GLU A 252 14.22 5.34 -29.63
CA GLU A 252 14.63 6.40 -30.57
C GLU A 252 16.11 6.76 -30.40
N LYS A 253 16.56 6.85 -29.15
CA LYS A 253 17.96 7.21 -28.82
C LYS A 253 18.96 6.20 -29.37
N ASP A 254 18.64 4.90 -29.29
CA ASP A 254 19.54 3.81 -29.63
C ASP A 254 19.36 3.31 -31.07
N MET A 255 18.46 3.90 -31.86
CA MET A 255 18.23 3.60 -33.28
C MET A 255 19.30 4.21 -34.19
N GLN A 256 19.72 3.47 -35.23
CA GLN A 256 20.62 3.95 -36.28
C GLN A 256 20.04 5.15 -37.05
N ASP A 257 18.82 5.02 -37.59
CA ASP A 257 18.17 6.05 -38.42
C ASP A 257 17.04 6.80 -37.70
N LYS A 258 17.41 7.74 -36.82
CA LYS A 258 16.47 8.48 -35.95
C LYS A 258 15.39 9.26 -36.72
N ASP A 259 15.69 9.77 -37.92
CA ASP A 259 14.74 10.55 -38.72
C ASP A 259 13.52 9.73 -39.17
N ARG A 260 13.70 8.41 -39.31
CA ARG A 260 12.63 7.48 -39.70
C ARG A 260 11.83 6.97 -38.51
N PHE A 261 12.26 7.22 -37.27
CA PHE A 261 11.66 6.65 -36.06
C PHE A 261 10.16 6.95 -35.93
N ARG A 262 9.72 8.19 -36.19
CA ARG A 262 8.28 8.55 -36.14
C ARG A 262 7.43 7.75 -37.13
N GLN A 263 7.96 7.43 -38.32
CA GLN A 263 7.24 6.63 -39.30
C GLN A 263 7.17 5.16 -38.84
N VAL A 264 8.31 4.62 -38.38
CA VAL A 264 8.40 3.25 -37.83
C VAL A 264 7.46 3.07 -36.64
N LEU A 265 7.42 4.05 -35.72
CA LEU A 265 6.51 4.07 -34.57
C LEU A 265 5.05 4.00 -35.02
N ARG A 266 4.60 4.90 -35.90
CA ARG A 266 3.20 4.93 -36.36
C ARG A 266 2.78 3.62 -37.04
N TRP A 267 3.58 3.09 -37.96
CA TRP A 267 3.26 1.85 -38.66
C TRP A 267 3.20 0.65 -37.72
N THR A 268 4.15 0.54 -36.78
CA THR A 268 4.18 -0.53 -35.79
C THR A 268 2.95 -0.46 -34.88
N MET A 269 2.57 0.73 -34.42
CA MET A 269 1.42 0.92 -33.55
C MET A 269 0.07 0.64 -34.22
N TRP A 270 -0.09 1.00 -35.50
CA TRP A 270 -1.29 0.63 -36.27
C TRP A 270 -1.42 -0.89 -36.44
N PHE A 271 -0.31 -1.59 -36.64
CA PHE A 271 -0.29 -3.05 -36.67
C PHE A 271 -0.69 -3.67 -35.33
N VAL A 272 -0.17 -3.17 -34.21
CA VAL A 272 -0.53 -3.63 -32.87
C VAL A 272 -2.02 -3.41 -32.58
N LEU A 273 -2.57 -2.25 -32.95
CA LEU A 273 -4.00 -1.97 -32.80
C LEU A 273 -4.87 -2.99 -33.55
N ALA A 274 -4.53 -3.29 -34.82
CA ALA A 274 -5.26 -4.29 -35.60
C ALA A 274 -5.20 -5.67 -34.94
N LEU A 275 -4.02 -6.08 -34.46
CA LEU A 275 -3.84 -7.35 -33.76
C LEU A 275 -4.69 -7.43 -32.48
N PHE A 276 -4.74 -6.36 -31.68
CA PHE A 276 -5.47 -6.30 -30.42
C PHE A 276 -6.98 -6.28 -30.58
N LEU A 277 -7.50 -5.61 -31.61
CA LEU A 277 -8.92 -5.69 -31.95
C LEU A 277 -9.32 -7.12 -32.32
N CYS A 278 -8.54 -7.80 -33.16
CA CYS A 278 -8.78 -9.20 -33.48
C CYS A 278 -8.66 -10.13 -32.26
N LEU A 279 -7.64 -9.90 -31.42
CA LEU A 279 -7.42 -10.66 -30.19
C LEU A 279 -8.58 -10.53 -29.21
N GLY A 280 -9.16 -9.34 -29.07
CA GLY A 280 -10.30 -9.10 -28.20
C GLY A 280 -11.62 -9.60 -28.76
N GLU A 281 -11.93 -9.37 -30.04
CA GLU A 281 -13.25 -9.67 -30.62
C GLU A 281 -13.46 -11.16 -30.93
N LEU A 282 -12.49 -11.81 -31.58
CA LEU A 282 -12.68 -13.19 -32.09
C LEU A 282 -13.02 -14.19 -30.98
N PRO A 283 -12.36 -14.19 -29.81
CA PRO A 283 -12.72 -15.10 -28.73
C PRO A 283 -14.08 -14.82 -28.11
N VAL A 284 -14.49 -13.55 -28.02
CA VAL A 284 -15.81 -13.19 -27.47
C VAL A 284 -16.92 -13.66 -28.39
N LEU A 285 -16.71 -13.56 -29.72
CA LEU A 285 -17.64 -14.12 -30.71
C LEU A 285 -17.73 -15.65 -30.64
N ALA A 286 -16.64 -16.34 -30.27
CA ALA A 286 -16.59 -17.80 -30.19
C ALA A 286 -17.16 -18.36 -28.88
N PHE A 287 -16.84 -17.75 -27.73
CA PHE A 287 -17.13 -18.28 -26.39
C PHE A 287 -18.21 -17.50 -25.63
N GLY A 288 -18.52 -16.26 -26.03
CA GLY A 288 -19.50 -15.41 -25.37
C GLY A 288 -18.98 -14.82 -24.07
N VAL A 289 -19.36 -15.42 -22.94
CA VAL A 289 -19.00 -14.94 -21.60
C VAL A 289 -17.61 -15.47 -21.24
N ILE A 290 -16.70 -14.54 -20.91
CA ILE A 290 -15.33 -14.83 -20.49
C ILE A 290 -15.11 -14.26 -19.10
N ASP A 291 -14.78 -15.13 -18.14
CA ASP A 291 -14.63 -14.75 -16.72
C ASP A 291 -13.18 -14.76 -16.21
N ASN A 292 -12.25 -15.33 -16.97
CA ASN A 292 -10.83 -15.33 -16.63
C ASN A 292 -10.05 -14.25 -17.41
N GLY A 293 -9.14 -13.54 -16.71
CA GLY A 293 -8.29 -12.49 -17.28
C GLY A 293 -7.17 -12.98 -18.20
N SER A 294 -7.02 -14.30 -18.39
CA SER A 294 -6.05 -14.91 -19.31
C SER A 294 -6.77 -15.75 -20.35
N MET A 295 -6.77 -15.29 -21.61
CA MET A 295 -7.45 -15.97 -22.71
C MET A 295 -7.02 -17.43 -22.94
N THR A 296 -5.75 -17.74 -22.73
CA THR A 296 -5.25 -19.12 -22.93
C THR A 296 -5.63 -20.08 -21.81
N ALA A 297 -5.90 -19.57 -20.61
CA ALA A 297 -6.52 -20.35 -19.54
C ALA A 297 -8.00 -20.64 -19.87
N VAL A 298 -8.72 -19.64 -20.41
CA VAL A 298 -10.10 -19.80 -20.89
C VAL A 298 -10.16 -20.87 -22.00
N LEU A 299 -9.25 -20.81 -22.98
CA LEU A 299 -9.23 -21.76 -24.09
C LEU A 299 -9.04 -23.20 -23.62
N GLN A 300 -8.23 -23.42 -22.57
CA GLN A 300 -7.97 -24.74 -22.00
C GLN A 300 -9.23 -25.36 -21.37
N GLN A 301 -10.16 -24.54 -20.88
CA GLN A 301 -11.45 -24.99 -20.32
C GLN A 301 -12.38 -25.54 -21.41
N TYR A 302 -12.40 -24.92 -22.60
CA TYR A 302 -13.29 -25.32 -23.70
C TYR A 302 -12.68 -26.41 -24.59
N VAL A 303 -11.37 -26.35 -24.86
CA VAL A 303 -10.68 -27.26 -25.78
C VAL A 303 -9.40 -27.79 -25.12
N PRO A 304 -9.50 -28.83 -24.27
CA PRO A 304 -8.32 -29.42 -23.64
C PRO A 304 -7.47 -30.16 -24.68
N GLY A 305 -6.19 -29.79 -24.81
CA GLY A 305 -5.27 -30.45 -25.75
C GLY A 305 -3.84 -29.93 -25.69
N TRP A 306 -2.91 -30.71 -26.25
CA TRP A 306 -1.48 -30.35 -26.30
C TRP A 306 -1.20 -29.02 -27.03
N PRO A 307 -1.95 -28.59 -28.07
CA PRO A 307 -1.68 -27.31 -28.73
C PRO A 307 -2.05 -26.10 -27.86
N VAL A 308 -3.11 -26.21 -27.06
CA VAL A 308 -3.55 -25.15 -26.14
C VAL A 308 -2.62 -25.08 -24.92
N ALA A 309 -2.17 -26.24 -24.42
CA ALA A 309 -1.11 -26.29 -23.40
C ALA A 309 0.19 -25.66 -23.92
N LEU A 310 0.57 -25.93 -25.18
CA LEU A 310 1.71 -25.31 -25.84
C LEU A 310 1.55 -23.79 -25.94
N ALA A 311 0.36 -23.28 -26.28
CA ALA A 311 0.08 -21.84 -26.32
C ALA A 311 0.27 -21.17 -24.96
N ASN A 312 -0.19 -21.80 -23.87
CA ASN A 312 0.02 -21.32 -22.50
C ASN A 312 1.52 -21.23 -22.15
N VAL A 313 2.32 -22.25 -22.49
CA VAL A 313 3.78 -22.22 -22.28
C VAL A 313 4.47 -21.14 -23.12
N LEU A 314 4.12 -21.02 -24.40
CA LEU A 314 4.71 -20.04 -25.31
C LEU A 314 4.46 -18.60 -24.87
N LEU A 315 3.25 -18.29 -24.38
CA LEU A 315 2.90 -16.96 -23.88
C LEU A 315 3.54 -16.68 -22.51
N ALA A 316 3.63 -17.68 -21.63
CA ALA A 316 4.37 -17.57 -20.37
C ALA A 316 5.85 -17.26 -20.62
N MET A 317 6.51 -17.97 -21.55
CA MET A 317 7.88 -17.68 -21.96
C MET A 317 8.01 -16.29 -22.60
N ALA A 318 7.03 -15.90 -23.42
CA ALA A 318 7.02 -14.57 -24.02
C ALA A 318 7.00 -13.47 -22.94
N CYS A 319 6.11 -13.55 -21.94
CA CYS A 319 6.05 -12.59 -20.83
C CYS A 319 7.35 -12.54 -20.02
N LEU A 320 7.95 -13.69 -19.74
CA LEU A 320 9.19 -13.79 -18.97
C LEU A 320 10.36 -13.07 -19.68
N PHE A 321 10.46 -13.20 -21.00
CA PHE A 321 11.48 -12.48 -21.79
C PHE A 321 11.14 -11.00 -22.03
N THR A 322 9.89 -10.56 -21.83
CA THR A 322 9.52 -9.13 -21.81
C THR A 322 10.03 -8.42 -20.55
N PHE A 323 10.14 -9.14 -19.43
CA PHE A 323 10.48 -8.60 -18.11
C PHE A 323 11.69 -7.63 -18.10
N PRO A 324 12.89 -8.00 -18.62
CA PRO A 324 14.05 -7.09 -18.59
C PRO A 324 13.87 -5.83 -19.44
N ILE A 325 13.04 -5.88 -20.48
CA ILE A 325 12.76 -4.73 -21.36
C ILE A 325 11.94 -3.68 -20.61
N GLN A 326 10.86 -4.10 -19.91
CA GLN A 326 10.03 -3.16 -19.14
C GLN A 326 10.70 -2.66 -17.87
N LEU A 327 11.61 -3.45 -17.29
CA LEU A 327 12.38 -3.01 -16.14
C LEU A 327 13.43 -1.93 -16.50
N TYR A 328 13.85 -1.86 -17.78
CA TYR A 328 14.94 -0.98 -18.22
C TYR A 328 14.68 0.52 -18.00
N PRO A 329 13.55 1.13 -18.42
CA PRO A 329 13.29 2.54 -18.18
C PRO A 329 13.24 2.91 -16.69
N ALA A 330 12.69 2.04 -15.85
CA ALA A 330 12.66 2.23 -14.40
C ALA A 330 14.07 2.23 -13.81
N LEU A 331 14.90 1.26 -14.21
CA LEU A 331 16.29 1.17 -13.78
C LEU A 331 17.14 2.34 -14.25
N GLU A 332 16.96 2.82 -15.49
CA GLU A 332 17.70 3.98 -15.99
C GLU A 332 17.45 5.23 -15.12
N VAL A 333 16.20 5.47 -14.71
CA VAL A 333 15.83 6.59 -13.85
C VAL A 333 16.36 6.39 -12.42
N LEU A 334 16.15 5.20 -11.82
CA LEU A 334 16.57 4.89 -10.46
C LEU A 334 18.09 4.89 -10.30
N GLU A 335 18.81 4.30 -11.25
CA GLU A 335 20.27 4.26 -11.25
C GLU A 335 20.84 5.69 -11.37
N LYS A 336 20.34 6.53 -12.29
CA LYS A 336 20.76 7.94 -12.39
C LYS A 336 20.50 8.73 -11.12
N LEU A 337 19.36 8.49 -10.45
CA LEU A 337 19.06 9.12 -9.17
C LEU A 337 20.06 8.69 -8.09
N LEU A 338 20.36 7.40 -7.98
CA LEU A 338 21.33 6.87 -7.00
C LEU A 338 22.76 7.34 -7.30
N LEU A 339 23.18 7.36 -8.57
CA LEU A 339 24.49 7.88 -9.01
C LEU A 339 24.68 9.34 -8.62
N ARG A 340 23.68 10.19 -8.87
CA ARG A 340 23.71 11.61 -8.51
C ARG A 340 23.86 11.83 -7.00
N HIS A 341 23.45 10.87 -6.19
CA HIS A 341 23.57 10.90 -4.73
C HIS A 341 24.80 10.13 -4.19
N GLY A 342 25.72 9.71 -5.06
CA GLY A 342 27.00 9.09 -4.67
C GLY A 342 26.89 7.64 -4.18
N TYR A 343 25.84 6.91 -4.59
CA TYR A 343 25.57 5.57 -4.07
C TYR A 343 26.45 4.47 -4.67
N PHE A 344 26.71 4.55 -5.98
CA PHE A 344 27.50 3.55 -6.68
C PHE A 344 28.98 3.92 -6.81
N THR A 345 29.36 5.19 -6.63
CA THR A 345 30.77 5.66 -6.70
C THR A 345 31.16 6.46 -5.45
N PRO A 346 32.38 6.30 -4.92
CA PRO A 346 32.93 7.24 -3.96
C PRO A 346 33.14 8.60 -4.66
N SER A 347 32.98 9.70 -3.93
CA SER A 347 32.97 11.08 -4.41
C SER A 347 34.05 11.40 -5.46
N ILE A 348 33.65 11.67 -6.70
CA ILE A 348 34.48 12.35 -7.70
C ILE A 348 33.77 13.65 -8.10
N HIS A 349 34.49 14.77 -8.02
CA HIS A 349 33.95 16.13 -8.14
C HIS A 349 33.79 16.62 -9.58
N SER A 350 34.14 15.84 -10.62
CA SER A 350 33.84 16.13 -12.02
C SER A 350 33.14 14.94 -12.67
N TYR A 351 31.92 15.18 -13.16
CA TYR A 351 31.12 14.17 -13.87
C TYR A 351 31.45 14.14 -15.37
N ASP A 352 32.14 15.16 -15.88
CA ASP A 352 32.38 15.35 -17.32
C ASP A 352 33.54 14.48 -17.86
N ASP A 353 34.40 13.93 -17.00
CA ASP A 353 35.59 13.14 -17.41
C ASP A 353 35.38 11.61 -17.34
N LEU A 354 34.22 11.15 -16.85
CA LEU A 354 33.93 9.73 -16.62
C LEU A 354 32.66 9.31 -17.36
N ALA A 355 32.72 9.32 -18.69
CA ALA A 355 31.96 8.34 -19.46
C ALA A 355 32.39 6.92 -19.04
N PRO A 356 31.53 5.89 -19.15
CA PRO A 356 31.85 4.54 -18.69
C PRO A 356 32.86 3.93 -19.65
N LEU A 357 34.14 4.15 -19.38
CA LEU A 357 35.23 3.62 -20.15
C LEU A 357 35.63 2.29 -19.51
N PRO A 358 35.55 1.14 -20.22
CA PRO A 358 36.25 -0.06 -19.77
C PRO A 358 37.73 0.28 -19.54
N VAL A 359 38.40 -0.42 -18.62
CA VAL A 359 39.81 -0.18 -18.21
C VAL A 359 40.75 0.03 -19.41
N THR A 360 40.46 -0.62 -20.54
CA THR A 360 41.14 -0.48 -21.84
C THR A 360 41.09 0.93 -22.44
N GLN A 361 40.01 1.68 -22.20
CA GLN A 361 39.76 3.01 -22.77
C GLN A 361 40.23 4.14 -21.85
N TRP A 362 40.33 3.89 -20.53
CA TRP A 362 41.11 4.73 -19.60
C TRP A 362 42.62 4.71 -19.97
N LEU A 363 43.16 3.53 -20.29
CA LEU A 363 44.53 3.37 -20.80
C LEU A 363 44.79 4.13 -22.11
N LEU A 364 43.76 4.30 -22.95
CA LEU A 364 43.83 5.07 -24.20
C LEU A 364 43.68 6.58 -24.00
N HIS A 365 42.86 7.03 -23.05
CA HIS A 365 42.74 8.46 -22.72
C HIS A 365 44.02 9.01 -22.08
N ASN A 366 44.71 8.18 -21.29
CA ASN A 366 46.01 8.52 -20.71
C ASN A 366 47.23 8.21 -21.62
N LYS A 367 47.03 7.84 -22.90
CA LYS A 367 48.17 7.59 -23.80
C LYS A 367 49.04 8.84 -24.03
N SER A 368 48.49 10.04 -23.87
CA SER A 368 49.24 11.30 -23.92
C SER A 368 50.09 11.57 -22.68
N THR A 369 49.74 11.00 -21.52
CA THR A 369 50.53 11.06 -20.27
C THR A 369 51.50 9.88 -20.13
N VAL A 370 51.28 8.78 -20.87
CA VAL A 370 52.15 7.58 -20.86
C VAL A 370 53.30 7.63 -21.90
N ASN A 371 53.29 8.57 -22.86
CA ASN A 371 54.38 8.71 -23.85
C ASN A 371 55.66 9.41 -23.33
N SER A 372 55.75 9.75 -22.03
CA SER A 372 57.02 10.08 -21.41
C SER A 372 57.82 8.78 -21.19
N PRO A 373 59.07 8.66 -21.67
CA PRO A 373 59.84 7.43 -21.53
C PRO A 373 60.17 7.22 -20.04
N GLY A 374 59.46 6.31 -19.37
CA GLY A 374 59.82 5.87 -18.02
C GLY A 374 58.71 5.44 -17.06
N THR A 375 57.42 5.61 -17.35
CA THR A 375 56.36 5.25 -16.39
C THR A 375 55.32 4.30 -16.97
N SER A 376 55.58 3.00 -16.81
CA SER A 376 54.52 1.98 -16.82
C SER A 376 53.56 2.23 -15.65
N PRO A 377 52.23 2.11 -15.83
CA PRO A 377 51.30 2.20 -14.70
C PRO A 377 51.65 1.12 -13.67
N THR A 378 51.89 1.51 -12.43
CA THR A 378 52.15 0.58 -11.32
C THR A 378 50.97 -0.39 -11.16
N PRO A 379 51.19 -1.71 -10.96
CA PRO A 379 50.14 -2.72 -10.85
C PRO A 379 49.02 -2.37 -9.85
N GLN A 380 49.35 -1.64 -8.78
CA GLN A 380 48.41 -1.20 -7.75
C GLN A 380 47.32 -0.24 -8.27
N VAL A 381 47.63 0.66 -9.20
CA VAL A 381 46.64 1.62 -9.74
C VAL A 381 45.60 0.89 -10.60
N LEU A 382 46.04 -0.12 -11.34
CA LEU A 382 45.17 -0.99 -12.12
C LEU A 382 44.30 -1.87 -11.20
N GLU A 383 44.89 -2.41 -10.13
CA GLU A 383 44.17 -3.23 -9.15
C GLU A 383 43.11 -2.43 -8.38
N ASP A 384 43.41 -1.19 -8.01
CA ASP A 384 42.48 -0.29 -7.33
C ASP A 384 41.33 0.16 -8.25
N ALA A 385 41.63 0.45 -9.52
CA ALA A 385 40.61 0.74 -10.52
C ALA A 385 39.70 -0.48 -10.76
N LEU A 386 40.27 -1.68 -10.90
CA LEU A 386 39.52 -2.92 -11.04
C LEU A 386 38.64 -3.21 -9.82
N LYS A 387 39.16 -3.02 -8.60
CA LYS A 387 38.37 -3.16 -7.35
C LYS A 387 37.21 -2.18 -7.31
N GLN A 388 37.40 -0.92 -7.72
CA GLN A 388 36.35 0.09 -7.73
C GLN A 388 35.28 -0.19 -8.78
N THR A 389 35.65 -0.58 -10.01
CA THR A 389 34.69 -0.97 -11.05
C THR A 389 33.92 -2.22 -10.63
N THR A 390 34.58 -3.19 -10.00
CA THR A 390 33.93 -4.41 -9.49
C THR A 390 32.93 -4.08 -8.37
N GLN A 391 33.28 -3.19 -7.43
CA GLN A 391 32.38 -2.77 -6.36
C GLN A 391 31.15 -2.00 -6.89
N TYR A 392 31.34 -1.14 -7.90
CA TYR A 392 30.25 -0.45 -8.58
C TYR A 392 29.26 -1.44 -9.19
N GLU A 393 29.76 -2.41 -9.96
CA GLU A 393 28.95 -3.42 -10.65
C GLU A 393 28.24 -4.37 -9.67
N VAL A 394 28.90 -4.72 -8.57
CA VAL A 394 28.31 -5.53 -7.49
C VAL A 394 27.17 -4.77 -6.82
N ARG A 395 27.37 -3.50 -6.42
CA ARG A 395 26.32 -2.68 -5.78
C ARG A 395 25.12 -2.48 -6.70
N ARG A 396 25.37 -2.26 -8.00
CA ARG A 396 24.32 -2.11 -9.01
C ARG A 396 23.53 -3.40 -9.22
N THR A 397 24.22 -4.54 -9.25
CA THR A 397 23.58 -5.87 -9.35
C THR A 397 22.76 -6.18 -8.09
N MET A 398 23.27 -5.87 -6.89
CA MET A 398 22.52 -6.01 -5.64
C MET A 398 21.24 -5.16 -5.65
N PHE A 399 21.31 -3.91 -6.12
CA PHE A 399 20.14 -3.04 -6.22
C PHE A 399 19.07 -3.61 -7.14
N ARG A 400 19.45 -4.14 -8.31
CA ARG A 400 18.53 -4.78 -9.26
C ARG A 400 17.91 -6.05 -8.67
N SER A 401 18.70 -6.91 -8.03
CA SER A 401 18.20 -8.11 -7.37
C SER A 401 17.21 -7.78 -6.25
N MET A 402 17.52 -6.75 -5.46
CA MET A 402 16.63 -6.24 -4.41
C MET A 402 15.31 -5.76 -5.00
N LEU A 403 15.35 -4.94 -6.06
CA LEU A 403 14.16 -4.44 -6.75
C LEU A 403 13.32 -5.56 -7.35
N CYS A 404 13.93 -6.53 -8.03
CA CYS A 404 13.25 -7.69 -8.61
C CYS A 404 12.57 -8.56 -7.53
N THR A 405 13.22 -8.72 -6.37
CA THR A 405 12.65 -9.46 -5.24
C THR A 405 11.47 -8.71 -4.61
N THR A 406 11.56 -7.38 -4.48
CA THR A 406 10.44 -6.56 -4.02
C THR A 406 9.23 -6.71 -4.94
N LEU A 407 9.44 -6.71 -6.26
CA LEU A 407 8.37 -6.91 -7.24
C LEU A 407 7.71 -8.28 -7.12
N MET A 408 8.50 -9.34 -6.93
CA MET A 408 7.98 -10.69 -6.71
C MET A 408 7.11 -10.77 -5.46
N LEU A 409 7.50 -10.10 -4.36
CA LEU A 409 6.72 -10.14 -3.12
C LEU A 409 5.39 -9.40 -3.24
N VAL A 410 5.40 -8.25 -3.92
CA VAL A 410 4.16 -7.55 -4.26
C VAL A 410 3.24 -8.46 -5.09
N ALA A 411 3.79 -9.20 -6.06
CA ALA A 411 3.02 -10.13 -6.88
C ALA A 411 2.39 -11.29 -6.07
N VAL A 412 3.06 -11.79 -5.04
CA VAL A 412 2.52 -12.85 -4.15
C VAL A 412 1.43 -12.31 -3.21
N CYS A 413 1.57 -11.06 -2.77
CA CYS A 413 0.61 -10.44 -1.84
C CYS A 413 -0.70 -10.01 -2.52
N VAL A 414 -0.69 -9.75 -3.83
CA VAL A 414 -1.86 -9.23 -4.55
C VAL A 414 -2.75 -10.37 -5.02
N PRO A 415 -4.02 -10.44 -4.58
CA PRO A 415 -4.89 -11.57 -4.87
C PRO A 415 -5.47 -11.58 -6.28
N ASN A 416 -5.66 -10.41 -6.91
CA ASN A 416 -6.33 -10.29 -8.21
C ASN A 416 -5.49 -9.49 -9.21
N VAL A 417 -5.01 -10.18 -10.25
CA VAL A 417 -4.18 -9.61 -11.32
C VAL A 417 -4.94 -8.53 -12.11
N GLY A 418 -6.23 -8.75 -12.38
CA GLY A 418 -7.08 -7.82 -13.12
C GLY A 418 -7.23 -6.46 -12.43
N LEU A 419 -7.37 -6.46 -11.09
CA LEU A 419 -7.45 -5.24 -10.28
C LEU A 419 -6.13 -4.45 -10.33
N LEU A 420 -5.00 -5.15 -10.33
CA LEU A 420 -3.70 -4.51 -10.40
C LEU A 420 -3.46 -3.89 -11.78
N ILE A 421 -3.84 -4.60 -12.84
CA ILE A 421 -3.82 -4.12 -14.23
C ILE A 421 -4.70 -2.87 -14.39
N SER A 422 -5.94 -2.91 -13.89
CA SER A 422 -6.88 -1.78 -14.02
C SER A 422 -6.41 -0.58 -13.21
N LEU A 423 -5.99 -0.75 -11.95
CA LEU A 423 -5.54 0.33 -11.07
C LEU A 423 -4.30 1.06 -11.62
N PHE A 424 -3.26 0.31 -12.00
CA PHE A 424 -2.04 0.92 -12.52
C PHE A 424 -2.21 1.43 -13.95
N GLY A 425 -3.08 0.81 -14.75
CA GLY A 425 -3.49 1.34 -16.05
C GLY A 425 -4.22 2.68 -15.95
N ALA A 426 -5.20 2.75 -15.03
CA ALA A 426 -6.01 3.92 -14.78
C ALA A 426 -5.20 5.08 -14.19
N VAL A 427 -4.26 4.81 -13.28
CA VAL A 427 -3.49 5.88 -12.59
C VAL A 427 -2.18 6.20 -13.30
N GLY A 428 -1.41 5.17 -13.63
CA GLY A 428 -0.05 5.30 -14.14
C GLY A 428 0.00 5.54 -15.64
N SER A 429 -0.62 4.64 -16.41
CA SER A 429 -0.60 4.70 -17.87
C SER A 429 -1.41 5.88 -18.40
N SER A 430 -2.56 6.22 -17.81
CA SER A 430 -3.32 7.42 -18.21
C SER A 430 -2.51 8.72 -18.04
N MET A 431 -1.75 8.85 -16.94
CA MET A 431 -0.94 10.03 -16.68
C MET A 431 0.16 10.19 -17.73
N LEU A 432 0.86 9.10 -18.05
CA LEU A 432 1.97 9.11 -19.01
C LEU A 432 1.49 9.16 -20.46
N ALA A 433 0.48 8.38 -20.82
CA ALA A 433 0.03 8.18 -22.20
C ALA A 433 -1.06 9.16 -22.65
N VAL A 434 -1.87 9.71 -21.74
CA VAL A 434 -3.02 10.57 -22.10
C VAL A 434 -2.81 12.02 -21.64
N ILE A 435 -2.30 12.24 -20.42
CA ILE A 435 -2.32 13.58 -19.79
C ILE A 435 -1.05 14.38 -20.06
N ILE A 436 0.13 13.81 -19.78
CA ILE A 436 1.41 14.53 -19.84
C ILE A 436 1.77 15.01 -21.26
N PRO A 437 1.66 14.20 -22.33
CA PRO A 437 2.11 14.62 -23.67
C PRO A 437 1.35 15.84 -24.22
N PRO A 438 0.00 15.93 -24.11
CA PRO A 438 -0.73 17.15 -24.47
C PRO A 438 -0.30 18.39 -23.67
N ILE A 439 -0.06 18.25 -22.35
CA ILE A 439 0.40 19.36 -21.51
C ILE A 439 1.77 19.86 -21.97
N LEU A 440 2.71 18.94 -22.27
CA LEU A 440 4.04 19.30 -22.78
C LEU A 440 3.94 20.04 -24.12
N TYR A 441 3.06 19.60 -25.02
CA TYR A 441 2.88 20.24 -26.32
C TYR A 441 2.26 21.64 -26.20
N VAL A 442 1.16 21.77 -25.45
CA VAL A 442 0.46 23.06 -25.28
C VAL A 442 1.36 24.10 -24.60
N THR A 443 2.19 23.68 -23.64
CA THR A 443 3.13 24.57 -22.97
C THR A 443 4.33 24.95 -23.84
N LEU A 444 4.74 24.07 -24.75
CA LEU A 444 5.83 24.34 -25.70
C LEU A 444 5.40 25.27 -26.84
N GLU A 445 4.21 25.07 -27.40
CA GLU A 445 3.70 25.78 -28.60
C GLU A 445 2.65 26.87 -28.28
N GLN A 446 2.64 27.39 -27.06
CA GLN A 446 1.61 28.32 -26.57
C GLN A 446 1.35 29.53 -27.48
N ALA A 447 2.36 29.99 -28.24
CA ALA A 447 2.26 31.13 -29.15
C ALA A 447 1.67 30.80 -30.54
N ASN A 448 1.71 29.53 -30.97
CA ASN A 448 1.29 29.11 -32.32
C ASN A 448 0.01 28.26 -32.34
N LEU A 449 -0.56 27.94 -31.17
CA LEU A 449 -1.77 27.13 -31.10
C LEU A 449 -3.03 27.91 -31.48
N SER A 450 -3.84 27.32 -32.36
CA SER A 450 -5.22 27.78 -32.58
C SER A 450 -6.08 27.46 -31.36
N TRP A 451 -7.13 28.26 -31.13
CA TRP A 451 -8.08 28.04 -30.03
C TRP A 451 -8.71 26.63 -30.09
N PHE A 452 -9.04 26.15 -31.29
CA PHE A 452 -9.58 24.81 -31.51
C PHE A 452 -8.58 23.70 -31.15
N SER A 453 -7.30 23.89 -31.46
CA SER A 453 -6.26 22.92 -31.06
C SER A 453 -6.10 22.91 -29.55
N TRP A 454 -6.11 24.08 -28.90
CA TRP A 454 -5.99 24.18 -27.45
C TRP A 454 -7.16 23.50 -26.73
N THR A 455 -8.40 23.75 -27.16
CA THR A 455 -9.59 23.12 -26.57
C THR A 455 -9.58 21.61 -26.74
N LEU A 456 -9.18 21.09 -27.91
CA LEU A 456 -9.07 19.64 -28.14
C LEU A 456 -8.07 18.97 -27.18
N HIS A 457 -6.87 19.54 -27.00
CA HIS A 457 -5.86 18.97 -26.09
C HIS A 457 -6.30 19.06 -24.62
N MET A 458 -6.99 20.14 -24.22
CA MET A 458 -7.51 20.26 -22.86
C MET A 458 -8.71 19.34 -22.61
N LEU A 459 -9.53 19.04 -23.62
CA LEU A 459 -10.58 18.02 -23.53
C LEU A 459 -9.99 16.61 -23.36
N VAL A 460 -8.89 16.28 -24.05
CA VAL A 460 -8.16 15.02 -23.84
C VAL A 460 -7.63 14.91 -22.41
N VAL A 461 -7.06 16.00 -21.87
CA VAL A 461 -6.62 16.06 -20.46
C VAL A 461 -7.81 15.91 -19.50
N GLY A 462 -8.92 16.61 -19.75
CA GLY A 462 -10.15 16.53 -18.95
C GLY A 462 -10.75 15.12 -18.94
N GLY A 463 -10.87 14.49 -20.11
CA GLY A 463 -11.32 13.10 -20.23
C GLY A 463 -10.39 12.12 -19.51
N GLY A 464 -9.07 12.32 -19.60
CA GLY A 464 -8.08 11.55 -18.86
C GLY A 464 -8.16 11.72 -17.34
N LEU A 465 -8.61 12.87 -16.83
CA LEU A 465 -8.83 13.10 -15.39
C LEU A 465 -10.16 12.53 -14.89
N VAL A 466 -11.23 12.64 -15.68
CA VAL A 466 -12.56 12.10 -15.33
C VAL A 466 -12.54 10.57 -15.31
N GLY A 467 -11.88 9.92 -16.28
CA GLY A 467 -11.72 8.45 -16.28
C GLY A 467 -11.05 7.92 -15.01
N ARG A 468 -10.13 8.68 -14.40
CA ARG A 468 -9.46 8.29 -13.14
C ARG A 468 -10.38 8.26 -11.93
N CYS A 469 -11.42 9.08 -11.89
CA CYS A 469 -12.35 9.13 -10.75
C CYS A 469 -13.37 7.99 -10.81
N PHE A 470 -13.73 7.51 -12.01
CA PHE A 470 -14.68 6.41 -12.17
C PHE A 470 -14.02 5.02 -11.97
N ASP A 471 -12.75 4.84 -12.35
CA ASP A 471 -12.04 3.55 -12.26
C ASP A 471 -11.75 3.06 -10.83
N ILE A 472 -11.77 3.94 -9.82
CA ILE A 472 -11.40 3.60 -8.43
C ILE A 472 -12.57 3.03 -7.62
N LEU A 473 -13.82 3.13 -8.12
CA LEU A 473 -14.99 3.10 -7.24
C LEU A 473 -15.90 1.86 -7.26
N HIS A 474 -15.87 0.95 -8.24
CA HIS A 474 -16.91 -0.10 -8.30
C HIS A 474 -16.40 -1.47 -8.79
N ASP A 475 -16.36 -2.46 -7.91
CA ASP A 475 -16.34 -3.87 -8.30
C ASP A 475 -17.59 -4.52 -7.67
N VAL A 476 -18.72 -4.42 -8.37
CA VAL A 476 -20.02 -4.94 -7.92
C VAL A 476 -20.26 -6.27 -8.65
N MET A 477 -20.28 -7.37 -7.91
CA MET A 477 -20.78 -8.65 -8.44
C MET A 477 -22.30 -8.53 -8.62
N GLN A 478 -22.77 -8.78 -9.84
CA GLN A 478 -24.19 -8.82 -10.20
C GLN A 478 -24.58 -10.28 -10.44
N TYR A 479 -25.62 -10.74 -9.77
CA TYR A 479 -26.18 -12.09 -9.92
C TYR A 479 -27.19 -12.15 -11.06
N GLU A 480 -27.14 -13.20 -11.86
CA GLU A 480 -28.20 -13.58 -12.78
C GLU A 480 -29.27 -14.43 -12.05
N PRO A 481 -30.54 -14.43 -12.51
CA PRO A 481 -31.57 -15.26 -11.91
C PRO A 481 -31.18 -16.74 -11.92
N LYS A 482 -31.28 -17.40 -10.75
CA LYS A 482 -30.89 -18.79 -10.49
C LYS A 482 -29.39 -19.07 -10.41
N ASP A 483 -28.55 -18.03 -10.37
CA ASP A 483 -27.14 -18.23 -10.04
C ASP A 483 -26.97 -18.87 -8.67
N GLU A 484 -25.94 -19.70 -8.52
CA GLU A 484 -25.60 -20.32 -7.24
C GLU A 484 -25.03 -19.27 -6.28
N VAL A 485 -25.63 -19.17 -5.09
CA VAL A 485 -25.18 -18.31 -4.01
C VAL A 485 -24.57 -19.20 -2.94
N VAL A 486 -23.25 -19.16 -2.81
CA VAL A 486 -22.53 -20.01 -1.86
C VAL A 486 -22.56 -19.38 -0.47
N ALA A 487 -23.02 -20.15 0.52
CA ALA A 487 -22.86 -19.82 1.94
C ALA A 487 -21.58 -20.46 2.48
N TRP A 488 -20.64 -19.63 2.92
CA TRP A 488 -19.37 -20.05 3.50
C TRP A 488 -19.49 -20.15 5.03
N VAL A 489 -19.10 -21.26 5.63
CA VAL A 489 -18.90 -21.36 7.08
C VAL A 489 -17.49 -20.92 7.45
N ASN A 490 -17.32 -20.24 8.57
CA ASN A 490 -16.03 -19.72 9.02
C ASN A 490 -15.62 -20.33 10.37
N LYS A 491 -15.96 -19.64 11.46
CA LYS A 491 -15.47 -19.93 12.82
C LYS A 491 -16.60 -20.02 13.83
N ILE A 492 -16.29 -20.65 14.96
CA ILE A 492 -17.21 -20.88 16.09
C ILE A 492 -16.48 -20.63 17.40
N GLY A 493 -17.16 -20.14 18.43
CA GLY A 493 -16.55 -19.95 19.73
C GLY A 493 -17.50 -19.38 20.79
N PRO A 494 -17.08 -19.32 22.06
CA PRO A 494 -17.83 -18.71 23.16
C PRO A 494 -18.12 -17.21 22.93
N PHE A 495 -19.36 -16.79 23.16
CA PHE A 495 -19.77 -15.40 22.96
C PHE A 495 -19.02 -14.41 23.88
N ASN A 496 -18.71 -14.78 25.11
CA ASN A 496 -18.02 -13.87 26.03
C ASN A 496 -16.50 -13.76 25.78
N ASN A 497 -15.92 -14.66 24.97
CA ASN A 497 -14.48 -14.72 24.67
C ASN A 497 -14.24 -14.68 23.15
N PRO A 498 -14.26 -13.49 22.52
CA PRO A 498 -14.24 -13.35 21.07
C PRO A 498 -12.93 -13.76 20.37
N GLN A 499 -11.81 -13.89 21.10
CA GLN A 499 -10.52 -14.33 20.54
C GLN A 499 -10.30 -15.84 20.70
N GLU A 500 -11.21 -16.51 21.40
CA GLU A 500 -11.23 -17.96 21.49
C GLU A 500 -12.15 -18.49 20.40
N THR A 501 -11.58 -18.69 19.21
CA THR A 501 -12.34 -19.24 18.08
C THR A 501 -11.73 -20.52 17.57
N TYR A 502 -12.60 -21.41 17.10
CA TYR A 502 -12.32 -22.71 16.55
C TYR A 502 -12.94 -22.81 15.15
N THR A 503 -12.57 -23.84 14.39
CA THR A 503 -13.17 -24.08 13.07
C THR A 503 -14.62 -24.51 13.23
N TYR A 504 -15.50 -24.17 12.28
CA TYR A 504 -16.91 -24.59 12.33
C TYR A 504 -17.08 -26.11 12.54
N ASN A 505 -16.16 -26.90 11.97
CA ASN A 505 -16.14 -28.35 12.04
C ASN A 505 -15.62 -28.92 13.38
N SER A 506 -15.24 -28.07 14.34
CA SER A 506 -14.82 -28.49 15.69
C SER A 506 -15.97 -29.09 16.50
N LEU A 507 -17.19 -28.58 16.28
CA LEU A 507 -18.42 -29.20 16.75
C LEU A 507 -18.91 -30.24 15.73
N PRO A 508 -19.55 -31.33 16.19
CA PRO A 508 -19.99 -32.43 15.33
C PRO A 508 -21.29 -32.08 14.59
N PHE A 509 -21.28 -31.00 13.81
CA PHE A 509 -22.33 -30.70 12.83
C PHE A 509 -22.26 -31.69 11.67
N CYS A 510 -23.41 -32.10 11.15
CA CYS A 510 -23.46 -33.00 10.01
C CYS A 510 -23.04 -32.28 8.72
N LYS A 511 -22.45 -33.03 7.79
CA LYS A 511 -22.02 -32.56 6.46
C LYS A 511 -23.06 -32.93 5.41
N ALA A 512 -23.21 -32.10 4.38
CA ALA A 512 -24.09 -32.39 3.25
C ALA A 512 -23.62 -33.62 2.45
N ASP A 513 -24.57 -34.41 1.94
CA ASP A 513 -24.28 -35.62 1.14
C ASP A 513 -23.52 -35.26 -0.16
N GLY A 514 -22.37 -35.90 -0.40
CA GLY A 514 -21.55 -35.73 -1.61
C GLY A 514 -20.37 -34.76 -1.51
N LEU A 515 -20.19 -34.04 -0.40
CA LEU A 515 -18.99 -33.22 -0.13
C LEU A 515 -17.93 -34.03 0.65
N GLU A 516 -17.01 -34.70 -0.04
CA GLU A 516 -15.89 -35.40 0.61
C GLU A 516 -14.78 -34.45 1.10
N LEU A 517 -14.59 -33.30 0.41
CA LEU A 517 -13.61 -32.27 0.75
C LEU A 517 -14.25 -30.88 0.60
N PRO A 518 -14.20 -30.02 1.64
CA PRO A 518 -14.72 -28.67 1.51
C PRO A 518 -13.81 -27.86 0.59
N GLU A 519 -14.36 -27.33 -0.50
CA GLU A 519 -13.68 -26.31 -1.30
C GLU A 519 -13.36 -25.14 -0.38
N ALA A 520 -12.07 -24.81 -0.23
CA ALA A 520 -11.61 -23.74 0.63
C ALA A 520 -11.56 -22.44 -0.17
N HIS A 521 -12.13 -21.37 0.36
CA HIS A 521 -12.00 -20.05 -0.27
C HIS A 521 -10.53 -19.61 -0.25
N ALA A 522 -10.05 -19.01 -1.34
CA ALA A 522 -8.68 -18.52 -1.43
C ALA A 522 -8.52 -17.24 -0.57
N LEU A 523 -8.05 -17.40 0.66
CA LEU A 523 -7.93 -16.31 1.62
C LEU A 523 -6.70 -15.41 1.38
N GLY A 524 -6.88 -14.12 1.62
CA GLY A 524 -5.79 -13.15 1.70
C GLY A 524 -4.96 -13.29 2.98
N ILE A 525 -3.74 -12.75 2.99
CA ILE A 525 -2.87 -12.77 4.18
C ILE A 525 -3.56 -12.10 5.38
N GLY A 526 -4.30 -11.01 5.16
CA GLY A 526 -5.05 -10.35 6.23
C GLY A 526 -6.17 -11.20 6.82
N GLU A 527 -6.87 -11.99 6.01
CA GLU A 527 -7.95 -12.88 6.48
C GLU A 527 -7.39 -14.07 7.27
N ILE A 528 -6.26 -14.62 6.83
CA ILE A 528 -5.54 -15.68 7.56
C ILE A 528 -5.06 -15.15 8.92
N LEU A 529 -4.56 -13.91 8.98
CA LEU A 529 -4.12 -13.28 10.24
C LEU A 529 -5.28 -12.96 11.18
N GLU A 530 -6.51 -12.83 10.67
CA GLU A 530 -7.74 -12.71 11.47
C GLU A 530 -8.31 -14.08 11.91
N GLY A 531 -7.64 -15.19 11.57
CA GLY A 531 -8.06 -16.54 11.91
C GLY A 531 -9.30 -17.00 11.16
N ASN A 532 -9.53 -16.48 9.95
CA ASN A 532 -10.64 -16.91 9.10
C ASN A 532 -10.25 -18.18 8.33
N GLU A 533 -11.20 -19.10 8.22
CA GLU A 533 -11.06 -20.34 7.45
C GLU A 533 -12.42 -20.66 6.82
N LEU A 534 -12.59 -20.29 5.55
CA LEU A 534 -13.88 -20.38 4.86
C LEU A 534 -14.02 -21.72 4.13
N PHE A 535 -15.04 -22.48 4.53
CA PHE A 535 -15.42 -23.74 3.87
C PHE A 535 -16.81 -23.62 3.27
N ASN A 536 -17.04 -24.30 2.15
CA ASN A 536 -18.38 -24.40 1.58
C ASN A 536 -19.32 -25.14 2.56
N SER A 537 -20.46 -24.53 2.90
CA SER A 537 -21.45 -25.13 3.80
C SER A 537 -22.21 -26.32 3.21
N GLY A 538 -22.19 -26.51 1.89
CA GLY A 538 -22.96 -27.51 1.17
C GLY A 538 -24.46 -27.18 1.03
N MET A 539 -24.90 -26.01 1.50
CA MET A 539 -26.28 -25.53 1.28
C MET A 539 -26.39 -24.95 -0.13
N GLN A 540 -27.35 -25.46 -0.91
CA GLN A 540 -27.61 -24.97 -2.27
C GLN A 540 -28.59 -23.79 -2.20
N LEU A 541 -28.09 -22.56 -2.21
CA LEU A 541 -28.92 -21.36 -2.35
C LEU A 541 -28.88 -20.90 -3.82
N GLN A 542 -30.04 -20.56 -4.38
CA GLN A 542 -30.16 -20.04 -5.75
C GLN A 542 -30.72 -18.62 -5.72
N PHE A 543 -30.10 -17.71 -6.46
CA PHE A 543 -30.49 -16.30 -6.49
C PHE A 543 -31.93 -16.12 -7.00
N GLY A 544 -32.77 -15.49 -6.17
CA GLY A 544 -34.17 -15.19 -6.50
C GLY A 544 -35.11 -16.40 -6.51
N VAL A 545 -34.69 -17.55 -5.96
CA VAL A 545 -35.52 -18.76 -5.85
C VAL A 545 -35.69 -19.17 -4.40
N ASP A 546 -36.93 -19.10 -3.90
CA ASP A 546 -37.26 -19.57 -2.56
C ASP A 546 -37.03 -21.07 -2.44
N SER A 547 -36.30 -21.46 -1.39
CA SER A 547 -36.05 -22.86 -1.08
C SER A 547 -36.91 -23.27 0.11
N PRO A 548 -37.86 -24.21 -0.07
CA PRO A 548 -38.67 -24.68 1.05
C PRO A 548 -37.78 -25.38 2.09
N LYS A 549 -38.35 -25.68 3.26
CA LYS A 549 -37.64 -26.40 4.33
C LYS A 549 -37.06 -27.72 3.80
N THR A 550 -35.75 -27.73 3.63
CA THR A 550 -34.96 -28.83 3.06
C THR A 550 -34.08 -29.42 4.14
N THR A 551 -33.92 -30.75 4.12
CA THR A 551 -33.04 -31.44 5.05
C THR A 551 -31.62 -31.40 4.49
N LEU A 552 -30.70 -30.79 5.24
CA LEU A 552 -29.29 -30.76 4.89
C LEU A 552 -28.66 -32.13 5.12
N CYS A 553 -28.88 -32.66 6.32
CA CYS A 553 -28.37 -33.96 6.75
C CYS A 553 -29.04 -34.40 8.06
N SER A 554 -28.93 -35.69 8.36
CA SER A 554 -29.37 -36.25 9.63
C SER A 554 -28.24 -37.03 10.29
N GLN A 555 -28.08 -36.85 11.60
CA GLN A 555 -27.04 -37.51 12.38
C GLN A 555 -27.60 -37.98 13.72
N VAL A 556 -27.00 -39.06 14.24
CA VAL A 556 -27.25 -39.56 15.60
C VAL A 556 -26.01 -39.23 16.43
N PHE A 557 -26.17 -38.49 17.51
CA PHE A 557 -25.05 -38.10 18.36
C PHE A 557 -24.63 -39.24 19.30
N SER A 558 -23.34 -39.54 19.31
CA SER A 558 -22.71 -40.32 20.38
C SER A 558 -22.73 -39.53 21.70
N GLY A 559 -22.59 -40.22 22.84
CA GLY A 559 -22.56 -39.56 24.15
C GLY A 559 -21.48 -38.47 24.27
N THR A 560 -20.32 -38.67 23.63
CA THR A 560 -19.24 -37.68 23.59
C THR A 560 -19.55 -36.48 22.71
N GLU A 561 -20.24 -36.68 21.58
CA GLU A 561 -20.65 -35.58 20.68
C GLU A 561 -21.76 -34.74 21.30
N ALA A 562 -22.72 -35.39 21.96
CA ALA A 562 -23.78 -34.71 22.71
C ALA A 562 -23.18 -33.85 23.83
N GLN A 563 -22.17 -34.35 24.56
CA GLN A 563 -21.49 -33.58 25.60
C GLN A 563 -20.81 -32.33 25.04
N LYS A 564 -20.13 -32.41 23.88
CA LYS A 564 -19.53 -31.23 23.23
C LYS A 564 -20.56 -30.13 22.92
N PHE A 565 -21.76 -30.51 22.48
CA PHE A 565 -22.83 -29.55 22.25
C PHE A 565 -23.40 -28.99 23.55
N ILE A 566 -23.51 -29.80 24.61
CA ILE A 566 -23.93 -29.32 25.95
C ILE A 566 -22.94 -28.28 26.46
N ASP A 567 -21.64 -28.59 26.42
CA ASP A 567 -20.58 -27.67 26.87
C ASP A 567 -20.61 -26.36 26.05
N ALA A 568 -20.78 -26.46 24.73
CA ALA A 568 -20.90 -25.29 23.85
C ALA A 568 -22.16 -24.43 24.12
N VAL A 569 -23.29 -25.06 24.49
CA VAL A 569 -24.52 -24.34 24.86
C VAL A 569 -24.37 -23.66 26.22
N ASP A 570 -23.78 -24.33 27.20
CA ASP A 570 -23.53 -23.76 28.53
C ASP A 570 -22.59 -22.53 28.43
N GLU A 571 -21.62 -22.54 27.51
CA GLU A 571 -20.71 -21.40 27.23
C GLU A 571 -21.23 -20.38 26.20
N HIS A 572 -22.48 -20.51 25.73
CA HIS A 572 -23.12 -19.62 24.75
C HIS A 572 -22.32 -19.49 23.44
N TYR A 573 -22.05 -20.62 22.77
CA TYR A 573 -21.29 -20.61 21.53
C TYR A 573 -22.08 -19.94 20.39
N TRP A 574 -21.38 -19.10 19.64
CA TRP A 574 -21.83 -18.51 18.39
C TRP A 574 -20.98 -19.04 17.23
N TYR A 575 -21.56 -19.07 16.04
CA TYR A 575 -20.85 -19.38 14.80
C TYR A 575 -21.03 -18.26 13.78
N GLN A 576 -20.03 -18.12 12.91
CA GLN A 576 -19.99 -17.18 11.80
C GLN A 576 -20.14 -17.90 10.46
N MET A 577 -20.98 -17.34 9.59
CA MET A 577 -21.08 -17.69 8.19
C MET A 577 -20.90 -16.42 7.34
N SER A 578 -20.64 -16.58 6.05
CA SER A 578 -20.56 -15.48 5.09
C SER A 578 -21.35 -15.83 3.83
N VAL A 579 -22.20 -14.92 3.38
CA VAL A 579 -22.98 -15.04 2.14
C VAL A 579 -22.77 -13.76 1.35
N ASP A 580 -22.17 -13.86 0.15
CA ASP A 580 -21.82 -12.68 -0.67
C ASP A 580 -20.99 -11.61 0.11
N ASP A 581 -19.96 -12.07 0.83
CA ASP A 581 -19.11 -11.30 1.75
C ASP A 581 -19.85 -10.64 2.94
N LEU A 582 -21.15 -10.87 3.10
CA LEU A 582 -21.91 -10.41 4.27
C LEU A 582 -21.74 -11.38 5.43
N PRO A 583 -21.25 -10.93 6.60
CA PRO A 583 -21.15 -11.77 7.77
C PRO A 583 -22.53 -12.06 8.37
N VAL A 584 -22.76 -13.32 8.72
CA VAL A 584 -23.99 -13.80 9.34
C VAL A 584 -23.61 -14.54 10.61
N TRP A 585 -24.25 -14.20 11.73
CA TRP A 585 -24.01 -14.82 13.03
C TRP A 585 -25.20 -15.66 13.47
N GLY A 586 -24.93 -16.80 14.10
CA GLY A 586 -25.95 -17.62 14.73
C GLY A 586 -25.45 -18.18 16.05
N LEU A 587 -26.38 -18.50 16.95
CA LEU A 587 -26.08 -19.24 18.18
C LEU A 587 -26.20 -20.74 17.93
N VAL A 588 -25.38 -21.54 18.60
CA VAL A 588 -25.46 -23.01 18.52
C VAL A 588 -26.73 -23.53 19.19
N GLY A 589 -27.10 -22.93 20.32
CA GLY A 589 -28.22 -23.35 21.14
C GLY A 589 -28.44 -22.41 22.30
N ARG A 590 -29.31 -22.80 23.23
CA ARG A 590 -29.60 -22.05 24.45
C ARG A 590 -29.97 -22.96 25.61
N VAL A 591 -29.84 -22.43 26.82
CA VAL A 591 -30.35 -23.04 28.05
C VAL A 591 -31.72 -22.43 28.36
N VAL A 592 -32.71 -23.26 28.72
CA VAL A 592 -34.06 -22.78 29.09
C VAL A 592 -33.98 -22.05 30.43
N ALA A 593 -34.37 -20.78 30.43
CA ALA A 593 -34.40 -19.92 31.61
C ALA A 593 -35.78 -19.94 32.29
N ALA A 594 -35.85 -19.56 33.57
CA ALA A 594 -37.11 -19.59 34.32
C ALA A 594 -38.11 -18.50 33.89
N ASP A 595 -37.62 -17.49 33.18
CA ASP A 595 -38.34 -16.32 32.66
C ASP A 595 -38.67 -16.43 31.16
N ASP A 596 -38.39 -17.59 30.53
CA ASP A 596 -38.76 -17.86 29.14
C ASP A 596 -40.29 -17.88 28.91
N ASP A 597 -40.73 -17.69 27.66
CA ASP A 597 -42.15 -17.69 27.31
C ASP A 597 -42.85 -18.99 27.77
N PRO A 598 -44.12 -18.89 28.23
CA PRO A 598 -44.86 -20.03 28.77
C PRO A 598 -45.00 -21.19 27.77
N ASP A 599 -44.99 -20.92 26.48
CA ASP A 599 -45.03 -21.96 25.44
C ASP A 599 -43.76 -22.84 25.44
N ILE A 600 -42.59 -22.25 25.70
CA ILE A 600 -41.32 -22.97 25.82
C ILE A 600 -41.30 -23.77 27.12
N LEU A 601 -41.78 -23.18 28.22
CA LEU A 601 -41.84 -23.84 29.54
C LEU A 601 -42.85 -24.99 29.60
N ASN A 602 -43.84 -25.00 28.69
CA ASN A 602 -44.76 -26.13 28.52
C ASN A 602 -44.12 -27.32 27.80
N GLU A 603 -43.15 -27.07 26.92
CA GLU A 603 -42.48 -28.11 26.12
C GLU A 603 -41.16 -28.59 26.73
N PHE A 604 -40.43 -27.71 27.42
CA PHE A 604 -39.10 -27.97 27.97
C PHE A 604 -39.00 -27.55 29.44
N SER A 605 -38.17 -28.25 30.21
CA SER A 605 -37.94 -27.95 31.61
C SER A 605 -36.83 -26.91 31.80
N VAL A 606 -36.93 -26.10 32.87
CA VAL A 606 -35.92 -25.10 33.21
C VAL A 606 -34.56 -25.80 33.42
N GLY A 607 -33.54 -25.33 32.71
CA GLY A 607 -32.20 -25.93 32.70
C GLY A 607 -31.94 -26.97 31.60
N ASP A 608 -32.93 -27.26 30.74
CA ASP A 608 -32.70 -28.07 29.55
C ASP A 608 -31.79 -27.35 28.56
N ARG A 609 -30.85 -28.09 27.96
CA ARG A 609 -29.98 -27.59 26.88
C ARG A 609 -30.60 -27.91 25.53
N LEU A 610 -30.88 -26.86 24.78
CA LEU A 610 -31.51 -26.94 23.47
C LEU A 610 -30.49 -26.58 22.38
N ILE A 611 -30.48 -27.34 21.28
CA ILE A 611 -29.71 -27.04 20.07
C ILE A 611 -30.64 -26.50 18.98
N TYR A 612 -30.19 -25.47 18.27
CA TYR A 612 -30.88 -24.94 17.09
C TYR A 612 -30.54 -25.81 15.86
N THR A 613 -31.55 -26.45 15.30
CA THR A 613 -31.38 -27.41 14.19
C THR A 613 -31.88 -26.87 12.85
N HIS A 614 -32.68 -25.80 12.89
CA HIS A 614 -33.25 -25.18 11.71
C HIS A 614 -32.66 -23.79 11.45
N LYS A 615 -32.18 -23.57 10.22
CA LYS A 615 -31.62 -22.29 9.76
C LYS A 615 -32.56 -21.66 8.73
N ARG A 616 -33.21 -20.55 9.06
CA ARG A 616 -34.04 -19.78 8.12
C ARG A 616 -33.27 -18.56 7.62
N PHE A 617 -32.89 -18.57 6.35
CA PHE A 617 -32.27 -17.44 5.66
C PHE A 617 -33.35 -16.56 5.05
N SER A 618 -33.42 -15.29 5.47
CA SER A 618 -34.18 -14.27 4.75
C SER A 618 -33.20 -13.36 4.02
N ILE A 619 -33.13 -13.50 2.70
CA ILE A 619 -32.20 -12.78 1.85
C ILE A 619 -32.96 -11.67 1.12
N SER A 620 -32.51 -10.43 1.29
CA SER A 620 -33.05 -9.28 0.61
C SER A 620 -32.20 -8.90 -0.59
N HIS A 621 -32.83 -8.60 -1.71
CA HIS A 621 -32.15 -8.23 -2.95
C HIS A 621 -32.72 -6.95 -3.56
N ASN A 622 -31.88 -6.19 -4.26
CA ASN A 622 -32.29 -5.05 -5.07
C ASN A 622 -31.76 -5.25 -6.50
N GLY A 623 -32.67 -5.57 -7.42
CA GLY A 623 -32.30 -5.98 -8.77
C GLY A 623 -31.38 -7.23 -8.74
N PRO A 624 -30.20 -7.20 -9.39
CA PRO A 624 -29.25 -8.31 -9.43
C PRO A 624 -28.32 -8.39 -8.21
N ASN A 625 -28.49 -7.55 -7.20
CA ASN A 625 -27.55 -7.46 -6.08
C ASN A 625 -28.19 -7.96 -4.78
N ILE A 626 -27.44 -8.76 -4.02
CA ILE A 626 -27.83 -9.14 -2.65
C ILE A 626 -27.52 -7.96 -1.73
N ILE A 627 -28.50 -7.59 -0.90
CA ILE A 627 -28.40 -6.46 0.02
C ILE A 627 -28.30 -6.97 1.47
N HIS A 628 -29.27 -7.74 1.96
CA HIS A 628 -29.23 -8.18 3.35
C HIS A 628 -29.39 -9.68 3.46
N VAL A 629 -28.71 -10.27 4.43
CA VAL A 629 -28.86 -11.67 4.79
C VAL A 629 -29.11 -11.70 6.28
N ASN A 630 -30.30 -12.18 6.66
CA ASN A 630 -30.63 -12.38 8.06
C ASN A 630 -30.89 -13.87 8.31
N LEU A 631 -30.45 -14.35 9.48
CA LEU A 631 -30.54 -15.74 9.87
C LEU A 631 -31.37 -15.84 11.14
N SER A 632 -32.52 -16.50 11.02
CA SER A 632 -33.43 -16.75 12.14
C SER A 632 -33.40 -18.23 12.51
N TYR A 633 -33.37 -18.52 13.82
CA TYR A 633 -33.28 -19.87 14.38
C TYR A 633 -34.28 -20.11 15.54
N ALA A 634 -35.15 -19.12 15.84
CA ALA A 634 -35.94 -19.07 17.08
C ALA A 634 -37.05 -20.13 17.20
N GLU A 635 -37.55 -20.70 16.10
CA GLU A 635 -38.79 -21.48 16.11
C GLU A 635 -38.62 -23.00 16.26
N VAL A 636 -37.41 -23.55 16.10
CA VAL A 636 -37.18 -25.01 16.15
C VAL A 636 -35.88 -25.33 16.90
N ALA A 637 -36.02 -25.66 18.17
CA ALA A 637 -34.93 -26.12 19.02
C ALA A 637 -35.25 -27.53 19.55
N THR A 638 -34.22 -28.36 19.75
CA THR A 638 -34.41 -29.73 20.23
C THR A 638 -33.50 -30.01 21.43
N THR A 639 -33.96 -30.84 22.38
CA THR A 639 -33.13 -31.27 23.51
C THR A 639 -31.96 -32.13 23.04
N ILE A 640 -30.77 -31.83 23.56
CA ILE A 640 -29.53 -32.57 23.27
C ILE A 640 -29.52 -33.86 24.10
N GLN A 641 -29.56 -35.01 23.44
CA GLN A 641 -29.53 -36.33 24.09
C GLN A 641 -28.70 -37.32 23.28
N ALA A 642 -27.99 -38.23 23.97
CA ALA A 642 -27.25 -39.31 23.32
C ALA A 642 -28.18 -40.28 22.60
N ASN A 643 -27.77 -40.78 21.43
CA ASN A 643 -28.52 -41.70 20.57
C ASN A 643 -29.86 -41.17 20.02
N LYS A 644 -30.14 -39.87 20.17
CA LYS A 644 -31.28 -39.21 19.52
C LYS A 644 -30.91 -38.82 18.10
N LYS A 645 -31.73 -39.21 17.13
CA LYS A 645 -31.58 -38.78 15.73
C LYS A 645 -32.02 -37.31 15.62
N ILE A 646 -31.14 -36.46 15.14
CA ILE A 646 -31.40 -35.03 14.93
C ILE A 646 -31.26 -34.72 13.43
N GLU A 647 -32.20 -33.94 12.92
CA GLU A 647 -32.26 -33.53 11.52
C GLU A 647 -31.96 -32.04 11.42
N PHE A 648 -30.91 -31.70 10.66
CA PHE A 648 -30.54 -30.33 10.38
C PHE A 648 -31.20 -29.89 9.08
N THR A 649 -31.91 -28.76 9.12
CA THR A 649 -32.72 -28.28 8.00
C THR A 649 -32.45 -26.80 7.73
N TYR A 650 -32.61 -26.39 6.48
CA TYR A 650 -32.53 -24.98 6.09
C TYR A 650 -33.71 -24.57 5.23
N GLU A 651 -34.00 -23.27 5.23
CA GLU A 651 -35.04 -22.63 4.43
C GLU A 651 -34.48 -21.30 3.92
N VAL A 652 -34.84 -20.91 2.70
CA VAL A 652 -34.38 -19.66 2.08
C VAL A 652 -35.59 -18.90 1.53
N THR A 653 -35.75 -17.65 1.97
CA THR A 653 -36.78 -16.73 1.47
C THR A 653 -36.15 -15.48 0.88
N TRP A 654 -36.54 -15.13 -0.33
CA TRP A 654 -36.07 -13.95 -1.05
C TRP A 654 -37.07 -12.81 -0.95
N THR A 655 -36.58 -11.62 -0.62
CA THR A 655 -37.42 -10.41 -0.47
C THR A 655 -36.85 -9.24 -1.28
N PRO A 656 -37.65 -8.54 -2.08
CA PRO A 656 -37.18 -7.35 -2.79
C PRO A 656 -37.04 -6.16 -1.83
N THR A 657 -35.99 -5.35 -2.00
CA THR A 657 -35.72 -4.14 -1.22
C THR A 657 -35.35 -2.94 -2.08
N SER A 658 -35.63 -1.73 -1.58
CA SER A 658 -35.32 -0.46 -2.25
C SER A 658 -33.95 0.14 -1.89
N ILE A 659 -33.17 -0.54 -1.04
CA ILE A 659 -31.87 -0.06 -0.55
C ILE A 659 -30.80 -0.27 -1.64
N GLU A 660 -29.98 0.75 -1.89
CA GLU A 660 -28.90 0.67 -2.88
C GLU A 660 -27.76 -0.26 -2.41
N PHE A 661 -26.97 -0.78 -3.36
CA PHE A 661 -25.88 -1.71 -3.03
C PHE A 661 -24.78 -1.08 -2.16
N ASP A 662 -24.54 0.21 -2.29
CA ASP A 662 -23.48 0.90 -1.54
C ASP A 662 -23.82 1.04 -0.04
N ASP A 663 -25.11 1.19 0.29
CA ASP A 663 -25.63 1.35 1.66
C ASP A 663 -25.87 0.00 2.36
N ARG A 664 -25.50 -1.10 1.70
CA ARG A 664 -25.78 -2.47 2.14
C ARG A 664 -25.27 -2.81 3.54
N PHE A 665 -24.12 -2.27 3.89
CA PHE A 665 -23.45 -2.56 5.16
C PHE A 665 -23.98 -1.73 6.32
N ASP A 666 -24.79 -0.70 6.08
CA ASP A 666 -25.25 0.25 7.11
C ASP A 666 -25.99 -0.44 8.25
N ARG A 667 -26.72 -1.52 7.96
CA ARG A 667 -27.38 -2.36 8.98
C ARG A 667 -26.42 -2.87 10.05
N TYR A 668 -25.21 -3.30 9.66
CA TYR A 668 -24.19 -3.79 10.60
C TYR A 668 -23.46 -2.67 11.34
N LEU A 669 -23.62 -1.42 10.86
CA LEU A 669 -23.03 -0.23 11.46
C LEU A 669 -23.97 0.40 12.50
N GLU A 670 -25.27 0.29 12.29
CA GLU A 670 -26.30 0.93 13.09
C GLU A 670 -26.82 0.09 14.28
N ASP A 671 -26.27 -1.11 14.53
CA ASP A 671 -26.83 -2.14 15.42
C ASP A 671 -27.64 -1.60 16.60
N GLU A 672 -28.94 -1.54 16.34
CA GLU A 672 -30.03 -1.30 17.26
C GLU A 672 -30.17 -2.55 18.12
N TYR A 673 -29.33 -2.69 19.15
CA TYR A 673 -29.47 -3.78 20.10
C TYR A 673 -30.62 -3.47 21.06
N VAL A 674 -31.83 -3.92 20.68
CA VAL A 674 -32.98 -4.00 21.58
C VAL A 674 -32.73 -5.16 22.54
N ILE A 675 -32.27 -4.86 23.75
CA ILE A 675 -32.34 -5.80 24.86
C ILE A 675 -33.74 -5.69 25.46
N PRO A 676 -34.60 -6.72 25.38
CA PRO A 676 -35.80 -6.76 26.20
C PRO A 676 -35.39 -7.26 27.59
N VAL A 677 -34.85 -6.39 28.43
CA VAL A 677 -34.61 -6.72 29.84
C VAL A 677 -35.21 -5.62 30.72
N CYS A 678 -36.21 -6.06 31.50
CA CYS A 678 -36.98 -5.40 32.56
C CYS A 678 -38.21 -4.57 32.13
N LEU A 679 -39.39 -5.22 32.08
CA LEU A 679 -40.55 -4.59 32.71
C LEU A 679 -40.35 -4.62 34.25
N PRO A 680 -40.65 -3.54 35.00
CA PRO A 680 -41.38 -2.35 34.60
C PRO A 680 -40.46 -1.11 34.63
N CYS A 681 -39.63 -0.91 33.62
CA CYS A 681 -39.05 0.41 33.32
C CYS A 681 -39.18 0.64 31.81
N GLN A 682 -39.53 1.87 31.44
CA GLN A 682 -39.66 2.32 30.05
C GLN A 682 -38.50 1.81 29.17
N PRO A 683 -38.74 1.43 27.90
CA PRO A 683 -37.65 1.06 26.99
C PRO A 683 -36.71 2.26 26.83
N PHE A 684 -35.55 2.21 27.47
CA PHE A 684 -34.48 3.18 27.27
C PHE A 684 -33.62 2.68 26.11
N VAL A 685 -33.97 3.14 24.91
CA VAL A 685 -33.27 2.84 23.67
C VAL A 685 -31.96 3.62 23.66
N LEU A 686 -30.85 2.99 24.07
CA LEU A 686 -29.52 3.59 23.94
C LEU A 686 -28.95 3.29 22.55
N ARG A 687 -29.17 4.19 21.60
CA ARG A 687 -28.51 4.15 20.28
C ARG A 687 -27.00 4.33 20.49
N PHE A 688 -26.24 3.26 20.30
CA PHE A 688 -24.82 3.20 20.68
C PHE A 688 -23.92 4.16 19.88
N PHE A 689 -24.31 4.50 18.65
CA PHE A 689 -23.65 5.48 17.78
C PHE A 689 -24.54 6.70 17.52
N GLU A 690 -25.03 7.38 18.56
CA GLU A 690 -25.50 8.74 18.34
C GLU A 690 -24.33 9.62 17.91
N HIS A 691 -24.37 10.13 16.67
CA HIS A 691 -23.44 11.15 16.18
C HIS A 691 -23.24 12.29 17.19
N GLN A 692 -24.26 12.59 18.00
CA GLN A 692 -24.23 13.60 19.06
C GLN A 692 -23.15 13.34 20.13
N ILE A 693 -22.90 12.09 20.50
CA ILE A 693 -21.93 11.74 21.54
C ILE A 693 -20.48 11.95 21.04
N HIS A 694 -20.20 11.59 19.79
CA HIS A 694 -18.90 11.87 19.15
C HIS A 694 -18.68 13.38 18.96
N TRP A 695 -19.70 14.13 18.53
CA TRP A 695 -19.61 15.59 18.43
C TRP A 695 -19.39 16.27 19.78
N PHE A 696 -20.03 15.78 20.84
CA PHE A 696 -19.82 16.26 22.21
C PHE A 696 -18.38 16.02 22.68
N SER A 697 -17.85 14.82 22.44
CA SER A 697 -16.47 14.43 22.72
C SER A 697 -15.46 15.31 21.97
N ILE A 698 -15.70 15.57 20.68
CA ILE A 698 -14.85 16.46 19.86
C ILE A 698 -14.89 17.89 20.38
N PHE A 699 -16.08 18.43 20.67
CA PHE A 699 -16.20 19.80 21.15
C PHE A 699 -15.42 20.00 22.46
N ASN A 700 -15.56 19.05 23.40
CA ASN A 700 -14.84 19.08 24.67
C ASN A 700 -13.31 19.02 24.47
N SER A 701 -12.85 18.16 23.56
CA SER A 701 -11.43 17.99 23.24
C SER A 701 -10.86 19.20 22.48
N PHE A 702 -11.67 19.84 21.63
CA PHE A 702 -11.32 21.05 20.88
C PHE A 702 -11.19 22.28 21.80
N MET A 703 -12.05 22.42 22.81
CA MET A 703 -11.92 23.48 23.83
C MET A 703 -10.58 23.39 24.59
N MET A 704 -10.17 22.18 24.95
CA MET A 704 -8.86 21.94 25.57
C MET A 704 -7.69 22.34 24.66
N VAL A 705 -7.79 22.09 23.35
CA VAL A 705 -6.77 22.51 22.36
C VAL A 705 -6.66 24.03 22.32
N ILE A 706 -7.77 24.75 22.20
CA ILE A 706 -7.76 26.22 22.15
C ILE A 706 -7.11 26.78 23.41
N PHE A 707 -7.49 26.26 24.57
CA PHE A 707 -6.91 26.67 25.85
C PHE A 707 -5.39 26.47 25.89
N LEU A 708 -4.90 25.28 25.51
CA LEU A 708 -3.47 24.95 25.52
C LEU A 708 -2.67 25.74 24.46
N CYS A 709 -3.20 25.88 23.25
CA CYS A 709 -2.60 26.72 22.21
C CYS A 709 -2.53 28.19 22.65
N GLY A 710 -3.58 28.70 23.30
CA GLY A 710 -3.60 30.02 23.90
C GLY A 710 -2.54 30.19 24.99
N LEU A 711 -2.37 29.20 25.85
CA LEU A 711 -1.33 29.19 26.90
C LEU A 711 0.09 29.17 26.30
N VAL A 712 0.34 28.37 25.26
CA VAL A 712 1.63 28.37 24.53
C VAL A 712 1.89 29.71 23.85
N ALA A 713 0.89 30.27 23.17
CA ALA A 713 0.98 31.57 22.54
C ALA A 713 1.25 32.69 23.57
N LEU A 714 0.63 32.64 24.74
CA LEU A 714 0.89 33.55 25.85
C LEU A 714 2.33 33.41 26.35
N ILE A 715 2.83 32.19 26.57
CA ILE A 715 4.22 31.95 26.96
C ILE A 715 5.17 32.60 25.93
N LEU A 716 4.96 32.35 24.63
CA LEU A 716 5.77 32.90 23.54
C LEU A 716 5.69 34.43 23.47
N LEU A 717 4.50 35.02 23.58
CA LEU A 717 4.29 36.47 23.58
C LEU A 717 4.89 37.14 24.82
N ARG A 718 4.78 36.50 25.99
CA ARG A 718 5.36 36.99 27.25
C ARG A 718 6.88 36.96 27.20
N THR A 719 7.48 35.88 26.67
CA THR A 719 8.94 35.81 26.45
C THR A 719 9.41 36.89 25.50
N LEU A 720 8.76 37.06 24.35
CA LEU A 720 9.12 38.10 23.39
C LEU A 720 8.97 39.52 23.99
N ARG A 721 7.87 39.79 24.70
CA ARG A 721 7.60 41.12 25.27
C ARG A 721 8.58 41.46 26.41
N GLN A 722 8.88 40.51 27.28
CA GLN A 722 9.91 40.70 28.33
C GLN A 722 11.31 40.84 27.74
N ASP A 723 11.62 40.17 26.64
CA ASP A 723 12.91 40.32 25.96
C ASP A 723 13.04 41.69 25.28
N TYR A 724 12.02 42.19 24.56
CA TYR A 724 12.04 43.54 23.99
C TYR A 724 12.11 44.65 25.04
N ALA A 725 11.38 44.50 26.15
CA ALA A 725 11.41 45.48 27.24
C ALA A 725 12.79 45.57 27.91
N LYS A 726 13.52 44.45 28.00
CA LYS A 726 14.89 44.44 28.51
C LYS A 726 15.89 45.07 27.53
N PHE A 727 15.78 44.77 26.23
CA PHE A 727 16.62 45.44 25.22
C PHE A 727 16.40 46.96 25.19
N ALA A 728 15.14 47.42 25.33
CA ALA A 728 14.84 48.85 25.40
C ALA A 728 15.43 49.50 26.66
N ALA A 729 15.45 48.80 27.80
CA ALA A 729 16.06 49.30 29.03
C ALA A 729 17.59 49.32 28.97
N ASP A 730 18.22 48.28 28.39
CA ASP A 730 19.68 48.20 28.23
C ASP A 730 20.21 49.29 27.28
N ASP A 731 19.48 49.63 26.20
CA ASP A 731 19.84 50.73 25.29
C ASP A 731 19.75 52.11 25.98
N ASP A 732 18.79 52.31 26.89
CA ASP A 732 18.64 53.55 27.67
C ASP A 732 19.71 53.69 28.77
N GLU A 733 20.15 52.56 29.38
CA GLU A 733 21.18 52.54 30.43
C GLU A 733 22.61 52.73 29.86
N LEU A 734 22.83 52.31 28.60
CA LEU A 734 24.11 52.51 27.88
C LEU A 734 24.38 53.98 27.49
N LEU A 735 23.36 54.85 27.58
CA LEU A 735 23.47 56.29 27.29
C LEU A 735 23.75 57.15 28.53
N LEU A 736 23.77 56.58 29.75
CA LEU A 736 23.82 57.36 30.99
C LEU A 736 25.15 57.32 31.77
N GLU A 737 26.08 56.38 31.55
CA GLU A 737 27.41 56.46 32.19
C GLU A 737 28.58 55.98 31.30
N PRO A 738 29.51 56.88 30.91
CA PRO A 738 30.75 56.50 30.25
C PRO A 738 31.81 56.14 31.29
N GLY A 739 31.97 54.85 31.58
CA GLY A 739 33.23 54.36 32.16
C GLY A 739 33.11 53.42 33.35
N GLN A 740 32.53 52.24 33.17
CA GLN A 740 32.96 51.04 33.91
C GLN A 740 32.98 49.83 32.99
N THR A 741 34.18 49.48 32.54
CA THR A 741 34.49 48.17 31.97
C THR A 741 34.60 47.19 33.14
N SER A 742 33.49 46.56 33.55
CA SER A 742 33.53 45.51 34.57
C SER A 742 32.48 44.44 34.33
N SER A 743 32.99 43.32 33.79
CA SER A 743 32.56 41.93 34.02
C SER A 743 31.14 41.52 33.62
N MET A 744 31.07 40.64 32.61
CA MET A 744 29.99 39.69 32.31
C MET A 744 29.68 38.69 33.46
N LEU A 745 29.71 39.11 34.73
CA LEU A 745 29.57 38.24 35.90
C LEU A 745 28.71 38.92 36.97
N LYS A 746 27.40 39.07 36.70
CA LYS A 746 26.26 38.98 37.65
C LYS A 746 25.02 39.69 37.05
N ASP A 747 24.33 39.01 36.14
CA ASP A 747 22.93 39.34 35.84
C ASP A 747 22.03 38.23 36.40
N GLU A 748 21.59 38.41 37.64
CA GLU A 748 20.56 37.59 38.31
C GLU A 748 19.18 37.67 37.60
N GLY A 749 19.05 38.48 36.54
CA GLY A 749 17.83 38.67 35.76
C GLY A 749 17.78 38.00 34.37
N SER A 750 18.85 37.32 33.92
CA SER A 750 18.82 36.62 32.63
C SER A 750 17.99 35.33 32.73
N SER A 751 16.98 35.16 31.86
CA SER A 751 16.06 34.02 31.93
C SER A 751 16.83 32.69 31.84
N GLY A 752 16.67 31.79 32.82
CA GLY A 752 17.53 30.61 33.04
C GLY A 752 17.76 29.70 31.81
N TRP A 753 16.84 29.67 30.85
CA TRP A 753 17.03 28.96 29.59
C TRP A 753 18.12 29.58 28.70
N LYS A 754 18.34 30.90 28.72
CA LYS A 754 19.36 31.58 27.89
C LYS A 754 20.78 31.13 28.27
N LEU A 755 20.98 30.79 29.54
CA LEU A 755 22.24 30.28 30.08
C LEU A 755 22.64 28.91 29.51
N LEU A 756 21.72 28.19 28.87
CA LEU A 756 21.93 26.84 28.33
C LEU A 756 22.37 26.81 26.86
N HIS A 757 22.60 27.95 26.19
CA HIS A 757 22.90 28.01 24.75
C HIS A 757 24.07 27.11 24.33
N GLY A 758 25.06 26.92 25.21
CA GLY A 758 26.23 26.07 24.98
C GLY A 758 26.03 24.58 25.30
N ASP A 759 24.96 24.15 25.96
CA ASP A 759 24.76 22.74 26.35
C ASP A 759 23.45 22.12 25.85
N VAL A 760 22.51 22.95 25.37
CA VAL A 760 21.17 22.49 24.97
C VAL A 760 21.19 21.49 23.81
N PHE A 761 22.13 21.59 22.86
CA PHE A 761 22.18 20.71 21.68
C PHE A 761 23.12 19.50 21.82
N ARG A 762 23.49 19.14 23.05
CA ARG A 762 24.36 17.99 23.31
C ARG A 762 23.64 16.69 22.95
N ALA A 763 24.38 15.73 22.40
CA ALA A 763 23.83 14.41 22.09
C ALA A 763 23.25 13.74 23.35
N PRO A 764 22.02 13.19 23.30
CA PRO A 764 21.42 12.49 24.43
C PRO A 764 22.16 11.19 24.77
N ARG A 765 21.99 10.73 26.03
CA ARG A 765 22.44 9.39 26.45
C ARG A 765 21.75 8.33 25.59
N HIS A 766 22.47 7.27 25.23
CA HIS A 766 21.97 6.20 24.33
C HIS A 766 21.42 6.71 22.98
N LEU A 767 22.19 7.55 22.29
CA LEU A 767 21.80 8.16 21.01
C LEU A 767 21.28 7.16 19.96
N LEU A 768 21.88 5.96 19.86
CA LEU A 768 21.45 4.94 18.89
C LEU A 768 20.00 4.50 19.12
N LEU A 769 19.65 4.17 20.36
CA LEU A 769 18.29 3.78 20.75
C LEU A 769 17.32 4.95 20.57
N PHE A 770 17.75 6.16 20.94
CA PHE A 770 16.93 7.35 20.78
C PHE A 770 16.57 7.61 19.31
N CYS A 771 17.55 7.56 18.40
CA CYS A 771 17.28 7.72 16.97
C CYS A 771 16.44 6.58 16.39
N ALA A 772 16.61 5.35 16.87
CA ALA A 772 15.78 4.21 16.47
C ALA A 772 14.31 4.43 16.87
N LEU A 773 14.05 4.86 18.12
CA LEU A 773 12.72 5.18 18.61
C LEU A 773 12.06 6.32 17.80
N LEU A 774 12.82 7.37 17.47
CA LEU A 774 12.31 8.47 16.63
C LEU A 774 11.99 8.02 15.19
N GLY A 775 12.82 7.12 14.63
CA GLY A 775 12.55 6.51 13.33
C GLY A 775 11.27 5.69 13.37
N THR A 776 11.17 4.76 14.31
CA THR A 776 9.98 3.92 14.50
C THR A 776 8.73 4.76 14.75
N GLY A 777 8.79 5.83 15.55
CA GLY A 777 7.63 6.70 15.78
C GLY A 777 7.22 7.51 14.55
N ALA A 778 8.19 7.98 13.74
CA ALA A 778 7.87 8.61 12.46
C ALA A 778 7.21 7.63 11.48
N GLN A 779 7.66 6.37 11.47
CA GLN A 779 7.01 5.30 10.71
C GLN A 779 5.56 5.10 11.15
N LEU A 780 5.33 4.98 12.47
CA LEU A 780 3.99 4.79 13.04
C LEU A 780 3.07 6.00 12.75
N LEU A 781 3.57 7.23 12.78
CA LEU A 781 2.79 8.41 12.41
C LEU A 781 2.33 8.38 10.96
N VAL A 782 3.24 8.06 10.04
CA VAL A 782 2.92 7.94 8.61
C VAL A 782 2.00 6.75 8.36
N LEU A 783 2.23 5.63 9.02
CA LEU A 783 1.38 4.44 8.96
C LEU A 783 -0.06 4.76 9.39
N THR A 784 -0.24 5.29 10.59
CA THR A 784 -1.56 5.61 11.13
C THR A 784 -2.29 6.60 10.23
N PHE A 785 -1.59 7.64 9.74
CA PHE A 785 -2.18 8.59 8.81
C PHE A 785 -2.61 7.93 7.48
N LEU A 786 -1.74 7.11 6.87
CA LEU A 786 -2.05 6.43 5.61
C LEU A 786 -3.21 5.45 5.75
N VAL A 787 -3.22 4.64 6.82
CA VAL A 787 -4.30 3.68 7.07
C VAL A 787 -5.63 4.41 7.26
N ILE A 788 -5.69 5.49 8.05
CA ILE A 788 -6.92 6.26 8.25
C ILE A 788 -7.41 6.85 6.92
N VAL A 789 -6.53 7.47 6.13
CA VAL A 789 -6.90 8.07 4.85
C VAL A 789 -7.39 7.02 3.85
N ILE A 790 -6.71 5.88 3.77
CA ILE A 790 -7.13 4.80 2.86
C ILE A 790 -8.44 4.16 3.36
N SER A 791 -8.64 4.00 4.67
CA SER A 791 -9.91 3.52 5.22
C SER A 791 -11.09 4.42 4.87
N ILE A 792 -10.89 5.75 4.81
CA ILE A 792 -11.92 6.71 4.38
C ILE A 792 -12.20 6.58 2.87
N VAL A 793 -11.16 6.40 2.05
CA VAL A 793 -11.31 6.35 0.58
C VAL A 793 -11.83 4.99 0.09
N SER A 794 -11.45 3.90 0.75
CA SER A 794 -11.57 2.53 0.21
C SER A 794 -12.62 1.66 0.91
N SER A 795 -13.49 2.24 1.76
CA SER A 795 -14.54 1.53 2.52
C SER A 795 -14.09 0.15 3.03
N LEU A 796 -12.92 0.09 3.67
CA LEU A 796 -12.23 -1.16 4.00
C LEU A 796 -13.00 -2.08 4.98
N TYR A 797 -14.06 -1.56 5.60
CA TYR A 797 -14.96 -2.33 6.47
C TYR A 797 -15.82 -3.33 5.69
N MET A 798 -15.96 -3.19 4.37
CA MET A 798 -16.77 -4.08 3.53
C MET A 798 -16.13 -5.44 3.25
N LYS A 799 -14.81 -5.60 3.46
CA LYS A 799 -14.10 -6.86 3.18
C LYS A 799 -13.41 -7.42 4.43
N PRO A 800 -13.60 -8.72 4.75
CA PRO A 800 -12.83 -9.40 5.81
C PRO A 800 -11.32 -9.24 5.58
N GLY A 801 -10.52 -9.05 6.62
CA GLY A 801 -9.05 -8.91 6.48
C GLY A 801 -8.56 -7.66 5.74
N GLY A 802 -9.44 -6.77 5.29
CA GLY A 802 -9.09 -5.61 4.46
C GLY A 802 -8.19 -4.61 5.18
N VAL A 803 -8.55 -4.24 6.41
CA VAL A 803 -7.78 -3.30 7.24
C VAL A 803 -6.40 -3.88 7.59
N VAL A 804 -6.31 -5.17 7.89
CA VAL A 804 -5.04 -5.86 8.23
C VAL A 804 -4.12 -5.91 7.01
N SER A 805 -4.64 -6.27 5.84
CA SER A 805 -3.85 -6.32 4.59
C SER A 805 -3.35 -4.93 4.16
N VAL A 806 -4.21 -3.91 4.23
CA VAL A 806 -3.82 -2.52 3.95
C VAL A 806 -2.80 -2.02 4.99
N GLY A 807 -2.99 -2.37 6.26
CA GLY A 807 -2.06 -2.06 7.35
C GLY A 807 -0.66 -2.63 7.10
N LEU A 808 -0.55 -3.90 6.70
CA LEU A 808 0.73 -4.55 6.37
C LEU A 808 1.41 -3.87 5.18
N THR A 809 0.64 -3.51 4.15
CA THR A 809 1.15 -2.82 2.96
C THR A 809 1.65 -1.41 3.32
N CYS A 810 0.85 -0.65 4.07
CA CYS A 810 1.23 0.69 4.54
C CYS A 810 2.42 0.64 5.49
N TYR A 811 2.56 -0.42 6.29
CA TYR A 811 3.72 -0.64 7.15
C TYR A 811 5.00 -0.78 6.32
N ALA A 812 4.95 -1.58 5.26
CA ALA A 812 6.08 -1.75 4.36
C ALA A 812 6.47 -0.44 3.68
N LEU A 813 5.51 0.37 3.22
CA LEU A 813 5.76 1.66 2.57
C LEU A 813 6.29 2.73 3.55
N SER A 814 5.71 2.81 4.75
CA SER A 814 6.10 3.76 5.79
C SER A 814 7.51 3.51 6.35
N SER A 815 8.11 2.35 6.10
CA SER A 815 9.51 2.06 6.46
C SER A 815 10.51 3.06 5.85
N LEU A 816 10.18 3.70 4.73
CA LEU A 816 10.94 4.82 4.18
C LEU A 816 11.02 6.01 5.16
N ALA A 817 9.91 6.34 5.82
CA ALA A 817 9.86 7.39 6.84
C ALA A 817 10.66 7.01 8.08
N ASN A 818 10.66 5.72 8.47
CA ASN A 818 11.52 5.19 9.54
C ASN A 818 12.99 5.53 9.27
N GLY A 819 13.45 5.08 8.10
CA GLY A 819 14.81 5.31 7.66
C GLY A 819 15.15 6.79 7.65
N TRP A 820 14.30 7.61 7.03
CA TRP A 820 14.52 9.05 6.86
C TRP A 820 14.65 9.79 8.19
N ALA A 821 13.73 9.56 9.13
CA ALA A 821 13.73 10.25 10.42
C ALA A 821 14.91 9.83 11.31
N SER A 822 15.22 8.53 11.35
CA SER A 822 16.35 7.99 12.12
C SER A 822 17.69 8.48 11.56
N GLY A 823 17.87 8.39 10.24
CA GLY A 823 19.08 8.84 9.54
C GLY A 823 19.31 10.35 9.64
N ALA A 824 18.25 11.15 9.49
CA ALA A 824 18.32 12.61 9.62
C ALA A 824 18.67 13.04 11.04
N SER A 825 17.98 12.46 12.04
CA SER A 825 18.22 12.79 13.46
C SER A 825 19.61 12.38 13.89
N TYR A 826 20.09 11.19 13.51
CA TYR A 826 21.43 10.74 13.86
C TYR A 826 22.52 11.62 13.22
N HIS A 827 22.39 11.96 11.93
CA HIS A 827 23.38 12.82 11.27
C HIS A 827 23.42 14.23 11.85
N GLN A 828 22.27 14.77 12.28
CA GLN A 828 22.18 16.12 12.85
C GLN A 828 23.07 16.29 14.09
N PHE A 829 23.23 15.26 14.94
CA PHE A 829 24.10 15.32 16.12
C PHE A 829 25.60 15.25 15.81
N PHE A 830 25.98 14.78 14.63
CA PHE A 830 27.38 14.67 14.23
C PHE A 830 27.81 15.71 13.18
N TYR A 831 26.86 16.46 12.60
CA TYR A 831 27.13 17.46 11.56
C TYR A 831 28.22 18.47 11.97
N PRO A 832 29.21 18.79 11.09
CA PRO A 832 29.36 18.34 9.70
C PRO A 832 30.11 17.00 9.53
N ARG A 833 30.45 16.30 10.61
CA ARG A 833 31.17 15.01 10.58
C ARG A 833 30.21 13.86 10.27
N VAL A 834 30.75 12.81 9.67
CA VAL A 834 30.04 11.54 9.46
C VAL A 834 30.57 10.51 10.45
N SER A 835 29.74 10.07 11.40
CA SER A 835 30.04 8.94 12.28
C SER A 835 29.98 7.62 11.49
N LYS A 836 30.81 6.63 11.84
CA LYS A 836 30.81 5.29 11.24
C LYS A 836 29.65 4.41 11.73
N ASP A 837 29.06 4.72 12.88
CA ASP A 837 28.03 3.89 13.55
C ASP A 837 26.59 4.14 13.04
N TRP A 838 26.40 4.93 11.99
CA TRP A 838 25.07 5.20 11.41
C TRP A 838 24.38 3.92 10.89
N ILE A 839 25.15 2.90 10.50
CA ILE A 839 24.62 1.58 10.08
C ILE A 839 23.97 0.87 11.27
N LYS A 840 24.55 0.98 12.47
CA LYS A 840 23.97 0.41 13.69
C LYS A 840 22.65 1.10 14.04
N ALA A 841 22.60 2.43 13.89
CA ALA A 841 21.36 3.20 14.09
C ALA A 841 20.26 2.75 13.11
N MET A 842 20.62 2.57 11.83
CA MET A 842 19.72 2.08 10.78
C MET A 842 19.19 0.68 11.08
N LEU A 843 20.07 -0.28 11.40
CA LEU A 843 19.68 -1.66 11.72
C LEU A 843 18.78 -1.73 12.96
N LEU A 844 19.12 -0.96 14.00
CA LEU A 844 18.31 -0.88 15.21
C LEU A 844 16.93 -0.28 14.91
N SER A 845 16.86 0.79 14.11
CA SER A 845 15.59 1.44 13.72
C SER A 845 14.68 0.52 12.89
N ALA A 846 15.27 -0.24 11.97
CA ALA A 846 14.54 -1.16 11.09
C ALA A 846 14.08 -2.43 11.82
N GLY A 847 14.81 -2.87 12.85
CA GLY A 847 14.53 -4.09 13.61
C GLY A 847 13.74 -3.90 14.91
N LEU A 848 13.71 -2.70 15.51
CA LEU A 848 13.13 -2.48 16.84
C LEU A 848 11.67 -2.94 16.95
N LEU A 849 10.77 -2.34 16.17
CA LEU A 849 9.35 -2.67 16.24
C LEU A 849 9.04 -4.11 15.76
N PRO A 850 9.57 -4.60 14.62
CA PRO A 850 9.39 -5.99 14.21
C PRO A 850 9.84 -7.00 15.26
N SER A 851 10.97 -6.75 15.94
CA SER A 851 11.45 -7.66 16.99
C SER A 851 10.50 -7.72 18.18
N VAL A 852 9.98 -6.58 18.64
CA VAL A 852 9.00 -6.52 19.74
C VAL A 852 7.69 -7.21 19.33
N VAL A 853 7.19 -6.92 18.12
CA VAL A 853 5.97 -7.55 17.59
C VAL A 853 6.15 -9.05 17.45
N PHE A 854 7.28 -9.51 16.90
CA PHE A 854 7.57 -10.93 16.74
C PHE A 854 7.62 -11.66 18.07
N VAL A 855 8.32 -11.12 19.08
CA VAL A 855 8.40 -11.75 20.40
C VAL A 855 7.01 -11.83 21.06
N SER A 856 6.24 -10.76 21.05
CA SER A 856 4.91 -10.75 21.66
C SER A 856 3.93 -11.68 20.94
N ILE A 857 3.89 -11.64 19.61
CA ILE A 857 3.03 -12.53 18.81
C ILE A 857 3.49 -13.98 18.96
N PHE A 858 4.79 -14.26 19.01
CA PHE A 858 5.29 -15.61 19.24
C PHE A 858 4.80 -16.18 20.58
N LEU A 859 4.85 -15.39 21.66
CA LEU A 859 4.33 -15.80 22.97
C LEU A 859 2.82 -16.04 22.94
N ILE A 860 2.05 -15.16 22.30
CA ILE A 860 0.60 -15.33 22.14
C ILE A 860 0.29 -16.58 21.32
N ASN A 861 1.02 -16.78 20.21
CA ASN A 861 0.84 -17.91 19.31
C ASN A 861 1.18 -19.25 19.95
N LEU A 862 2.14 -19.30 20.89
CA LEU A 862 2.39 -20.49 21.70
C LEU A 862 1.16 -20.87 22.53
N THR A 863 0.50 -19.88 23.13
CA THR A 863 -0.77 -20.10 23.85
C THR A 863 -1.87 -20.54 22.90
N SER A 864 -2.00 -19.92 21.72
CA SER A 864 -3.00 -20.31 20.70
C SER A 864 -2.84 -21.75 20.24
N ILE A 865 -1.60 -22.18 19.98
CA ILE A 865 -1.29 -23.55 19.56
C ILE A 865 -1.59 -24.54 20.69
N ALA A 866 -1.31 -24.18 21.95
CA ALA A 866 -1.60 -25.04 23.10
C ALA A 866 -3.11 -25.31 23.27
N TYR A 867 -3.96 -24.34 22.92
CA TYR A 867 -5.43 -24.46 22.97
C TYR A 867 -6.06 -24.92 21.65
N GLY A 868 -5.30 -24.96 20.54
CA GLY A 868 -5.81 -25.40 19.23
C GLY A 868 -6.80 -24.42 18.58
N THR A 869 -6.63 -23.11 18.80
CA THR A 869 -7.54 -22.08 18.25
C THR A 869 -7.25 -21.75 16.79
N THR A 870 -8.25 -21.23 16.05
CA THR A 870 -8.07 -20.74 14.67
C THR A 870 -7.24 -19.46 14.58
N TYR A 871 -7.08 -18.74 15.69
CA TYR A 871 -6.13 -17.63 15.80
C TYR A 871 -4.66 -18.07 15.87
N ALA A 872 -4.37 -19.38 15.89
CA ALA A 872 -3.01 -19.87 15.74
C ALA A 872 -2.49 -19.56 14.32
N ILE A 873 -1.50 -18.67 14.24
CA ILE A 873 -0.92 -18.25 12.97
C ILE A 873 -0.07 -19.40 12.41
N PRO A 874 -0.36 -19.90 11.20
CA PRO A 874 0.40 -20.99 10.60
C PRO A 874 1.84 -20.56 10.29
N PHE A 875 2.78 -21.49 10.41
CA PHE A 875 4.22 -21.23 10.25
C PHE A 875 4.56 -20.57 8.91
N VAL A 876 3.88 -20.97 7.83
CA VAL A 876 4.08 -20.42 6.48
C VAL A 876 3.79 -18.92 6.44
N THR A 877 2.71 -18.47 7.09
CA THR A 877 2.34 -17.05 7.13
C THR A 877 3.36 -16.23 7.93
N ILE A 878 3.90 -16.78 9.02
CA ILE A 878 4.97 -16.13 9.79
C ILE A 878 6.20 -15.92 8.90
N VAL A 879 6.61 -16.95 8.15
CA VAL A 879 7.73 -16.86 7.21
C VAL A 879 7.44 -15.83 6.12
N GLN A 880 6.24 -15.80 5.55
CA GLN A 880 5.85 -14.81 4.53
C GLN A 880 5.97 -13.37 5.07
N VAL A 881 5.48 -13.08 6.26
CA VAL A 881 5.59 -11.74 6.88
C VAL A 881 7.05 -11.36 7.13
N ILE A 882 7.89 -12.30 7.57
CA ILE A 882 9.34 -12.08 7.75
C ILE A 882 10.02 -11.77 6.40
N LEU A 883 9.66 -12.49 5.34
CA LEU A 883 10.19 -12.25 3.99
C LEU A 883 9.78 -10.86 3.47
N VAL A 884 8.52 -10.46 3.67
CA VAL A 884 8.04 -9.10 3.33
C VAL A 884 8.83 -8.04 4.09
N TRP A 885 9.06 -8.25 5.39
CA TRP A 885 9.90 -7.33 6.18
C TRP A 885 11.34 -7.26 5.65
N PHE A 886 11.97 -8.41 5.40
CA PHE A 886 13.38 -8.48 4.99
C PHE A 886 13.63 -7.90 3.59
N PHE A 887 12.75 -8.18 2.62
CA PHE A 887 12.96 -7.82 1.21
C PHE A 887 12.20 -6.56 0.76
N VAL A 888 11.25 -6.06 1.55
CA VAL A 888 10.56 -4.79 1.26
C VAL A 888 10.91 -3.74 2.32
N SER A 889 10.59 -4.00 3.59
CA SER A 889 10.69 -2.98 4.64
C SER A 889 12.15 -2.60 4.96
N CYS A 890 13.06 -3.57 4.98
CA CYS A 890 14.47 -3.30 5.25
C CYS A 890 15.11 -2.45 4.12
N PRO A 891 15.02 -2.82 2.82
CA PRO A 891 15.46 -1.98 1.70
C PRO A 891 14.92 -0.55 1.72
N LEU A 892 13.61 -0.38 1.94
CA LEU A 892 13.00 0.94 1.99
C LEU A 892 13.50 1.76 3.20
N SER A 893 13.75 1.11 4.34
CA SER A 893 14.40 1.75 5.50
C SER A 893 15.82 2.18 5.20
N VAL A 894 16.61 1.36 4.50
CA VAL A 894 17.95 1.73 4.03
C VAL A 894 17.86 2.97 3.13
N LEU A 895 17.00 2.92 2.09
CA LEU A 895 16.75 4.06 1.20
C LEU A 895 16.34 5.32 1.97
N GLY A 896 15.48 5.19 2.97
CA GLY A 896 15.04 6.29 3.82
C GLY A 896 16.22 6.91 4.57
N THR A 897 17.04 6.09 5.24
CA THR A 897 18.20 6.56 6.01
C THR A 897 19.17 7.36 5.16
N ILE A 898 19.32 6.96 3.91
CA ILE A 898 20.18 7.63 2.94
C ILE A 898 19.65 9.01 2.62
N LEU A 899 18.37 9.10 2.26
CA LEU A 899 17.70 10.35 1.95
C LEU A 899 17.70 11.30 3.17
N GLY A 900 17.48 10.76 4.37
CA GLY A 900 17.49 11.53 5.61
C GLY A 900 18.85 12.16 5.91
N ARG A 901 19.93 11.38 5.77
CA ARG A 901 21.31 11.84 6.01
C ARG A 901 21.75 12.92 5.02
N HIS A 902 21.37 12.81 3.75
CA HIS A 902 21.82 13.73 2.70
C HIS A 902 20.90 14.95 2.50
N GLY A 903 19.61 14.85 2.86
CA GLY A 903 18.61 15.89 2.67
C GLY A 903 18.45 16.83 3.87
N ALA A 904 17.83 16.33 4.93
CA ALA A 904 17.36 17.15 6.06
C ALA A 904 18.48 17.58 7.01
N ALA A 905 19.56 16.82 7.06
CA ALA A 905 20.60 16.99 8.07
C ALA A 905 21.73 17.98 7.67
N LYS A 906 21.57 18.70 6.55
CA LYS A 906 22.48 19.79 6.12
C LYS A 906 22.40 21.07 6.99
N ARG A 907 21.47 21.12 7.95
CA ARG A 907 21.34 22.23 8.91
C ARG A 907 21.75 21.72 10.30
N GLY A 908 22.99 22.05 10.69
CA GLY A 908 23.47 21.81 12.05
C GLY A 908 22.66 22.56 13.11
N PHE A 909 22.98 22.33 14.38
CA PHE A 909 22.37 23.08 15.48
C PHE A 909 22.75 24.57 15.43
N PRO A 910 21.86 25.49 15.87
CA PRO A 910 22.09 26.92 15.78
C PRO A 910 23.23 27.42 16.68
N CYS A 911 23.49 26.72 17.79
CA CYS A 911 24.55 27.06 18.74
C CYS A 911 25.59 25.93 18.81
N ARG A 912 26.86 26.30 19.01
CA ARG A 912 27.95 25.34 19.22
C ARG A 912 27.89 24.79 20.64
N VAL A 913 28.14 23.49 20.79
CA VAL A 913 28.16 22.81 22.08
C VAL A 913 29.51 23.01 22.79
N ASN A 914 29.47 23.31 24.09
CA ASN A 914 30.61 23.46 24.98
C ASN A 914 31.33 22.11 25.20
N LYS A 915 32.65 22.17 25.42
CA LYS A 915 33.45 20.95 25.67
C LYS A 915 33.04 20.25 26.96
N PHE A 916 32.88 21.01 28.04
CA PHE A 916 32.47 20.50 29.35
C PHE A 916 30.99 20.76 29.59
N PRO A 917 30.24 19.78 30.12
CA PRO A 917 28.84 19.98 30.48
C PRO A 917 28.74 20.86 31.73
N ARG A 918 27.82 21.83 31.71
CA ARG A 918 27.44 22.60 32.90
C ARG A 918 26.75 21.72 33.96
N GLU A 919 26.98 22.03 35.24
CA GLU A 919 26.28 21.41 36.36
C GLU A 919 24.83 21.88 36.45
N ILE A 920 23.91 20.94 36.70
CA ILE A 920 22.46 21.22 36.77
C ILE A 920 22.09 21.56 38.22
N PRO A 921 21.47 22.71 38.50
CA PRO A 921 21.07 23.06 39.86
C PRO A 921 19.95 22.13 40.38
N PRO A 922 19.84 21.93 41.70
CA PRO A 922 18.77 21.12 42.28
C PRO A 922 17.40 21.74 42.04
N ALA A 923 16.58 21.08 41.22
CA ALA A 923 15.22 21.50 40.92
C ALA A 923 14.22 21.08 42.03
N ARG A 924 13.14 21.86 42.18
CA ARG A 924 11.99 21.51 43.03
C ARG A 924 11.38 20.17 42.58
N TRP A 925 10.70 19.47 43.48
CA TRP A 925 10.19 18.11 43.25
C TRP A 925 9.32 17.99 41.99
N TYR A 926 8.46 18.98 41.71
CA TYR A 926 7.55 18.99 40.56
C TYR A 926 8.24 19.36 39.23
N LEU A 927 9.45 19.92 39.27
CA LEU A 927 10.28 20.22 38.07
C LEU A 927 11.25 19.08 37.75
N ARG A 928 11.24 17.99 38.52
CA ARG A 928 12.06 16.81 38.22
C ARG A 928 11.55 16.15 36.92
N PRO A 929 12.45 15.75 36.00
CA PRO A 929 12.11 15.13 34.71
C PRO A 929 11.03 14.04 34.75
N ALA A 930 11.08 13.13 35.72
CA ALA A 930 10.14 12.02 35.83
C ALA A 930 8.72 12.47 36.20
N VAL A 931 8.60 13.37 37.19
CA VAL A 931 7.32 13.89 37.68
C VAL A 931 6.68 14.79 36.61
N LEU A 932 7.48 15.68 36.02
CA LEU A 932 7.04 16.57 34.95
C LEU A 932 6.60 15.77 33.72
N GLY A 933 7.32 14.70 33.40
CA GLY A 933 6.98 13.78 32.33
C GLY A 933 5.63 13.09 32.53
N LEU A 934 5.37 12.52 33.71
CA LEU A 934 4.09 11.87 34.03
C LEU A 934 2.92 12.86 33.99
N LEU A 935 3.07 14.02 34.63
CA LEU A 935 2.00 15.03 34.70
C LEU A 935 1.60 15.56 33.31
N THR A 936 2.54 15.58 32.35
CA THR A 936 2.30 16.00 30.97
C THR A 936 1.30 15.08 30.25
N GLY A 937 1.37 13.77 30.46
CA GLY A 937 0.54 12.79 29.73
C GLY A 937 -0.94 12.77 30.12
N VAL A 938 -1.30 13.35 31.26
CA VAL A 938 -2.70 13.40 31.74
C VAL A 938 -3.59 14.22 30.79
N LEU A 939 -3.07 15.34 30.28
CA LEU A 939 -3.84 16.25 29.43
C LEU A 939 -4.14 15.65 28.04
N PRO A 940 -3.17 15.09 27.29
CA PRO A 940 -3.45 14.35 26.07
C PRO A 940 -4.41 13.16 26.30
N PHE A 941 -4.28 12.44 27.41
CA PHE A 941 -5.19 11.34 27.74
C PHE A 941 -6.63 11.84 27.95
N GLY A 942 -6.82 12.93 28.70
CA GLY A 942 -8.13 13.55 28.91
C GLY A 942 -8.80 13.98 27.59
N SER A 943 -8.01 14.38 26.58
CA SER A 943 -8.52 14.78 25.26
C SER A 943 -8.95 13.61 24.35
N ILE A 944 -8.64 12.36 24.70
CA ILE A 944 -8.99 11.18 23.88
C ILE A 944 -9.80 10.13 24.64
N PHE A 945 -10.02 10.32 25.95
CA PHE A 945 -10.60 9.30 26.83
C PHE A 945 -11.97 8.77 26.35
N ILE A 946 -12.86 9.66 25.89
CA ILE A 946 -14.18 9.27 25.42
C ILE A 946 -14.08 8.44 24.13
N GLU A 947 -13.25 8.85 23.19
CA GLU A 947 -13.05 8.11 21.93
C GLU A 947 -12.34 6.77 22.16
N MET A 948 -11.43 6.71 23.14
CA MET A 948 -10.76 5.47 23.52
C MET A 948 -11.76 4.41 24.00
N TYR A 949 -12.84 4.81 24.70
CA TYR A 949 -13.92 3.88 25.07
C TYR A 949 -14.58 3.26 23.84
N PHE A 950 -14.91 4.06 22.83
CA PHE A 950 -15.52 3.56 21.60
C PHE A 950 -14.58 2.66 20.82
N ILE A 951 -13.30 3.03 20.72
CA ILE A 951 -12.27 2.20 20.09
C ILE A 951 -12.17 0.84 20.81
N PHE A 952 -12.06 0.83 22.14
CA PHE A 952 -11.98 -0.40 22.92
C PHE A 952 -13.25 -1.24 22.81
N ALA A 953 -14.42 -0.59 22.80
CA ALA A 953 -15.68 -1.29 22.63
C ALA A 953 -15.79 -1.93 21.25
N SER A 954 -15.27 -1.32 20.19
CA SER A 954 -15.28 -1.89 18.85
C SER A 954 -14.25 -2.99 18.62
N PHE A 955 -13.06 -2.89 19.21
CA PHE A 955 -12.04 -3.94 19.06
C PHE A 955 -12.32 -5.18 19.92
N TRP A 956 -12.90 -4.97 21.11
CA TRP A 956 -13.07 -6.04 22.10
C TRP A 956 -14.51 -6.51 22.29
N ASN A 957 -15.52 -5.76 21.84
CA ASN A 957 -16.90 -6.27 21.69
C ASN A 957 -17.23 -6.39 20.19
N TYR A 958 -18.31 -7.11 19.86
CA TYR A 958 -18.76 -7.42 18.49
C TYR A 958 -19.30 -6.22 17.69
N LYS A 959 -18.65 -5.05 17.75
CA LYS A 959 -19.15 -3.81 17.12
C LYS A 959 -18.17 -3.27 16.09
N PHE A 960 -18.62 -3.12 14.86
CA PHE A 960 -17.79 -2.52 13.80
C PHE A 960 -17.57 -1.03 14.05
N TYR A 961 -16.30 -0.60 14.01
CA TYR A 961 -15.98 0.83 13.98
C TYR A 961 -15.93 1.32 12.54
N TYR A 962 -16.88 2.16 12.14
CA TYR A 962 -16.99 2.67 10.76
C TYR A 962 -16.72 4.16 10.63
N VAL A 963 -16.58 4.86 11.76
CA VAL A 963 -16.52 6.31 11.82
C VAL A 963 -15.06 6.80 11.64
N TYR A 964 -14.42 6.41 10.54
CA TYR A 964 -13.00 6.68 10.26
C TYR A 964 -12.68 8.19 10.14
N GLY A 965 -13.65 8.99 9.67
CA GLY A 965 -13.50 10.45 9.59
C GLY A 965 -13.31 11.11 10.96
N PHE A 966 -13.98 10.60 12.00
CA PHE A 966 -13.81 11.09 13.36
C PHE A 966 -12.46 10.62 13.93
N MET A 967 -12.02 9.39 13.62
CA MET A 967 -10.68 8.92 13.99
C MET A 967 -9.57 9.83 13.43
N LEU A 968 -9.69 10.32 12.20
CA LEU A 968 -8.74 11.28 11.61
C LEU A 968 -8.68 12.58 12.42
N LEU A 969 -9.85 13.12 12.79
CA LEU A 969 -9.94 14.36 13.56
C LEU A 969 -9.35 14.19 14.95
N VAL A 970 -9.63 13.08 15.63
CA VAL A 970 -9.06 12.75 16.94
C VAL A 970 -7.54 12.59 16.86
N PHE A 971 -7.03 11.95 15.81
CA PHE A 971 -5.59 11.83 15.56
C PHE A 971 -4.91 13.20 15.40
N VAL A 972 -5.55 14.14 14.68
CA VAL A 972 -5.05 15.51 14.52
C VAL A 972 -5.08 16.28 15.84
N ILE A 973 -6.19 16.21 16.58
CA ILE A 973 -6.32 16.84 17.91
C ILE A 973 -5.26 16.31 18.85
N LEU A 974 -5.12 14.99 18.98
CA LEU A 974 -4.11 14.35 19.82
C LEU A 974 -2.70 14.83 19.44
N SER A 975 -2.38 14.92 18.15
CA SER A 975 -1.08 15.38 17.68
C SER A 975 -0.79 16.82 18.10
N ILE A 976 -1.79 17.72 17.99
CA ILE A 976 -1.66 19.13 18.39
C ILE A 976 -1.53 19.25 19.91
N VAL A 977 -2.41 18.59 20.68
CA VAL A 977 -2.38 18.63 22.16
C VAL A 977 -1.05 18.09 22.68
N THR A 978 -0.60 16.95 22.16
CA THR A 978 0.68 16.34 22.54
C THR A 978 1.85 17.29 22.27
N LEU A 979 1.85 17.96 21.11
CA LEU A 979 2.86 18.95 20.75
C LEU A 979 2.84 20.18 21.67
N CYS A 980 1.67 20.73 21.96
CA CYS A 980 1.54 21.91 22.82
C CYS A 980 1.99 21.63 24.26
N VAL A 981 1.51 20.55 24.88
CA VAL A 981 1.86 20.24 26.27
C VAL A 981 3.35 19.90 26.40
N THR A 982 3.95 19.23 25.41
CA THR A 982 5.40 18.95 25.44
C THR A 982 6.27 20.19 25.26
N ILE A 983 5.84 21.18 24.47
CA ILE A 983 6.54 22.47 24.37
C ILE A 983 6.51 23.20 25.72
N VAL A 984 5.36 23.22 26.41
CA VAL A 984 5.22 23.82 27.74
C VAL A 984 6.12 23.11 28.75
N CYS A 985 6.12 21.78 28.75
CA CYS A 985 6.99 20.94 29.58
C CYS A 985 8.48 21.23 29.33
N THR A 986 8.90 21.30 28.06
CA THR A 986 10.27 21.62 27.67
C THR A 986 10.67 23.03 28.12
N TYR A 987 9.77 24.00 28.00
CA TYR A 987 10.04 25.37 28.45
C TYR A 987 10.24 25.44 29.98
N PHE A 988 9.40 24.79 30.78
CA PHE A 988 9.60 24.73 32.24
C PHE A 988 10.91 24.03 32.62
N LEU A 989 11.30 22.98 31.89
CA LEU A 989 12.55 22.28 32.12
C LEU A 989 13.78 23.16 31.80
N LEU A 990 13.75 23.89 30.69
CA LEU A 990 14.82 24.81 30.30
C LEU A 990 14.93 26.00 31.27
N ASN A 991 13.79 26.50 31.79
CA ASN A 991 13.77 27.52 32.84
C ASN A 991 14.37 27.03 34.17
N ALA A 992 14.31 25.72 34.44
CA ALA A 992 14.96 25.08 35.58
C ALA A 992 16.45 24.79 35.32
N GLU A 993 17.05 25.39 34.29
CA GLU A 993 18.45 25.21 33.87
C GLU A 993 18.82 23.74 33.54
N ASN A 994 17.83 22.93 33.16
CA ASN A 994 18.07 21.54 32.79
C ASN A 994 18.02 21.35 31.28
N TYR A 995 19.18 21.06 30.68
CA TYR A 995 19.33 20.87 29.23
C TYR A 995 18.99 19.46 28.74
N HIS A 996 18.62 18.51 29.61
CA HIS A 996 18.30 17.13 29.22
C HIS A 996 16.92 16.95 28.57
N TYR A 997 16.48 17.91 27.76
CA TYR A 997 15.12 17.95 27.22
C TYR A 997 14.82 16.85 26.19
N HIS A 998 15.82 16.22 25.58
CA HIS A 998 15.63 15.21 24.52
C HIS A 998 14.79 14.02 24.99
N TRP A 999 15.19 13.38 26.10
CA TRP A 999 14.47 12.23 26.65
C TRP A 999 13.21 12.65 27.40
N THR A 1000 13.24 13.81 28.06
CA THR A 1000 12.08 14.27 28.83
C THR A 1000 10.92 14.65 27.92
N SER A 1001 11.16 15.33 26.79
CA SER A 1001 10.11 15.66 25.82
C SER A 1001 9.52 14.41 25.17
N PHE A 1002 10.37 13.41 24.88
CA PHE A 1002 9.93 12.10 24.38
C PHE A 1002 9.07 11.36 25.41
N TYR A 1003 9.56 11.20 26.64
CA TYR A 1003 8.81 10.52 27.71
C TYR A 1003 7.56 11.29 28.13
N ALA A 1004 7.60 12.63 28.15
CA ALA A 1004 6.47 13.46 28.54
C ALA A 1004 5.27 13.23 27.62
N ALA A 1005 5.46 13.28 26.30
CA ALA A 1005 4.39 12.92 25.36
C ALA A 1005 4.04 11.42 25.41
N GLY A 1006 5.05 10.55 25.46
CA GLY A 1006 4.84 9.10 25.48
C GLY A 1006 4.04 8.63 26.69
N SER A 1007 4.16 9.30 27.85
CA SER A 1007 3.48 8.93 29.10
C SER A 1007 1.94 8.83 28.96
N THR A 1008 1.35 9.47 27.96
CA THR A 1008 -0.06 9.28 27.57
C THR A 1008 -0.44 7.79 27.43
N ALA A 1009 0.46 6.97 26.87
CA ALA A 1009 0.26 5.54 26.70
C ALA A 1009 0.12 4.77 28.01
N LEU A 1010 0.76 5.23 29.08
CA LEU A 1010 0.64 4.62 30.40
C LEU A 1010 -0.78 4.77 30.94
N TYR A 1011 -1.38 5.95 30.77
CA TYR A 1011 -2.77 6.20 31.17
C TYR A 1011 -3.75 5.36 30.36
N VAL A 1012 -3.49 5.18 29.06
CA VAL A 1012 -4.27 4.28 28.20
C VAL A 1012 -4.15 2.82 28.66
N PHE A 1013 -2.96 2.37 29.07
CA PHE A 1013 -2.77 1.02 29.58
C PHE A 1013 -3.52 0.80 30.90
N VAL A 1014 -3.44 1.75 31.84
CA VAL A 1014 -4.23 1.69 33.09
C VAL A 1014 -5.73 1.66 32.79
N TYR A 1015 -6.18 2.43 31.81
CA TYR A 1015 -7.57 2.39 31.37
C TYR A 1015 -7.97 1.04 30.77
N SER A 1016 -7.07 0.37 30.02
CA SER A 1016 -7.34 -1.00 29.51
C SER A 1016 -7.54 -2.01 30.64
N VAL A 1017 -6.80 -1.89 31.75
CA VAL A 1017 -7.02 -2.75 32.93
C VAL A 1017 -8.41 -2.51 33.53
N TYR A 1018 -8.82 -1.24 33.68
CA TYR A 1018 -10.18 -0.90 34.13
C TYR A 1018 -11.25 -1.44 33.18
N PHE A 1019 -11.04 -1.30 31.87
CA PHE A 1019 -11.99 -1.77 30.85
C PHE A 1019 -12.16 -3.29 30.91
N TYR A 1020 -11.07 -4.05 31.06
CA TYR A 1020 -11.10 -5.50 31.19
C TYR A 1020 -11.97 -5.96 32.38
N PHE A 1021 -11.72 -5.43 33.59
CA PHE A 1021 -12.42 -5.90 34.78
C PHE A 1021 -13.83 -5.31 34.97
N CYS A 1022 -14.08 -4.09 34.50
CA CYS A 1022 -15.34 -3.38 34.81
C CYS A 1022 -16.31 -3.28 33.62
N LYS A 1023 -15.86 -3.58 32.39
CA LYS A 1023 -16.69 -3.45 31.18
C LYS A 1023 -16.81 -4.73 30.36
N THR A 1024 -15.83 -5.63 30.42
CA THR A 1024 -15.88 -6.89 29.67
C THR A 1024 -16.23 -8.07 30.58
N HIS A 1025 -16.96 -9.06 30.04
CA HIS A 1025 -17.24 -10.34 30.71
C HIS A 1025 -16.24 -11.45 30.30
N MET A 1026 -15.06 -11.04 29.79
CA MET A 1026 -14.03 -11.95 29.31
C MET A 1026 -13.40 -12.74 30.46
N SER A 1027 -13.21 -14.04 30.26
CA SER A 1027 -12.60 -14.93 31.25
C SER A 1027 -11.69 -15.97 30.60
N GLY A 1028 -10.86 -16.65 31.41
CA GLY A 1028 -9.94 -17.68 30.93
C GLY A 1028 -8.56 -17.15 30.51
N PHE A 1029 -7.54 -18.01 30.67
CA PHE A 1029 -6.14 -17.64 30.48
C PHE A 1029 -5.81 -17.21 29.04
N LEU A 1030 -6.36 -17.91 28.05
CA LEU A 1030 -6.19 -17.60 26.63
C LEU A 1030 -6.64 -16.17 26.33
N GLN A 1031 -7.91 -15.85 26.61
CA GLN A 1031 -8.49 -14.53 26.36
C GLN A 1031 -7.75 -13.42 27.13
N THR A 1032 -7.37 -13.66 28.40
CA THR A 1032 -6.57 -12.71 29.18
C THR A 1032 -5.20 -12.45 28.55
N SER A 1033 -4.49 -13.49 28.11
CA SER A 1033 -3.17 -13.38 27.47
C SER A 1033 -3.25 -12.61 26.15
N PHE A 1034 -4.28 -12.88 25.34
CA PHE A 1034 -4.54 -12.13 24.12
C PHE A 1034 -4.81 -10.66 24.42
N TYR A 1035 -5.78 -10.37 25.29
CA TYR A 1035 -6.16 -8.99 25.63
C TYR A 1035 -4.95 -8.15 26.07
N PHE A 1036 -4.24 -8.60 27.11
CA PHE A 1036 -3.11 -7.83 27.65
C PHE A 1036 -1.89 -7.83 26.70
N GLY A 1037 -1.67 -8.90 25.93
CA GLY A 1037 -0.60 -8.96 24.95
C GLY A 1037 -0.76 -7.94 23.82
N TYR A 1038 -1.96 -7.87 23.22
CA TYR A 1038 -2.27 -6.87 22.19
C TYR A 1038 -2.35 -5.45 22.76
N MET A 1039 -2.89 -5.25 23.96
CA MET A 1039 -2.93 -3.92 24.59
C MET A 1039 -1.54 -3.41 24.97
N ALA A 1040 -0.62 -4.29 25.42
CA ALA A 1040 0.77 -3.91 25.65
C ALA A 1040 1.48 -3.49 24.36
N LEU A 1041 1.26 -4.22 23.25
CA LEU A 1041 1.78 -3.85 21.93
C LEU A 1041 1.23 -2.50 21.44
N PHE A 1042 -0.09 -2.30 21.57
CA PHE A 1042 -0.76 -1.06 21.21
C PHE A 1042 -0.20 0.13 22.01
N CYS A 1043 -0.12 0.02 23.33
CA CYS A 1043 0.43 1.06 24.20
C CYS A 1043 1.92 1.31 23.91
N PHE A 1044 2.71 0.28 23.59
CA PHE A 1044 4.11 0.45 23.19
C PHE A 1044 4.24 1.26 21.89
N ALA A 1045 3.47 0.92 20.86
CA ALA A 1045 3.44 1.67 19.60
C ALA A 1045 2.96 3.12 19.83
N PHE A 1046 1.90 3.30 20.62
CA PHE A 1046 1.34 4.60 20.97
C PHE A 1046 2.34 5.48 21.75
N PHE A 1047 3.10 4.89 22.68
CA PHE A 1047 4.16 5.57 23.44
C PHE A 1047 5.23 6.16 22.51
N ILE A 1048 5.72 5.35 21.55
CA ILE A 1048 6.76 5.77 20.60
C ILE A 1048 6.22 6.83 19.63
N MET A 1049 4.98 6.68 19.17
CA MET A 1049 4.30 7.62 18.28
C MET A 1049 4.15 9.00 18.93
N CYS A 1050 3.51 9.06 20.11
CA CYS A 1050 3.35 10.31 20.86
C CYS A 1050 4.71 10.91 21.25
N GLY A 1051 5.65 10.11 21.76
CA GLY A 1051 6.99 10.57 22.13
C GLY A 1051 7.74 11.22 20.97
N THR A 1052 7.55 10.71 19.75
CA THR A 1052 8.17 11.28 18.54
C THR A 1052 7.55 12.62 18.15
N ILE A 1053 6.23 12.78 18.23
CA ILE A 1053 5.55 14.07 18.05
C ILE A 1053 6.11 15.10 19.06
N GLY A 1054 6.17 14.70 20.33
CA GLY A 1054 6.63 15.54 21.42
C GLY A 1054 8.07 16.02 21.23
N TYR A 1055 8.97 15.11 20.83
CA TYR A 1055 10.36 15.45 20.57
C TYR A 1055 10.54 16.37 19.36
N PHE A 1056 9.89 16.08 18.21
CA PHE A 1056 10.03 16.93 17.03
C PHE A 1056 9.48 18.34 17.27
N GLY A 1057 8.33 18.46 17.95
CA GLY A 1057 7.75 19.74 18.36
C GLY A 1057 8.70 20.51 19.29
N SER A 1058 9.19 19.85 20.34
CA SER A 1058 10.12 20.45 21.31
C SER A 1058 11.47 20.82 20.68
N SER A 1059 12.02 19.99 19.79
CA SER A 1059 13.27 20.29 19.08
C SER A 1059 13.11 21.48 18.12
N ALA A 1060 11.97 21.59 17.42
CA ALA A 1060 11.68 22.74 16.57
C ALA A 1060 11.56 24.03 17.39
N PHE A 1061 10.86 23.98 18.53
CA PHE A 1061 10.75 25.08 19.49
C PHE A 1061 12.14 25.50 20.00
N THR A 1062 12.93 24.56 20.54
CA THR A 1062 14.30 24.83 21.03
C THR A 1062 15.17 25.45 19.95
N LYS A 1063 15.21 24.86 18.74
CA LYS A 1063 15.97 25.45 17.62
C LYS A 1063 15.50 26.86 17.28
N ARG A 1064 14.20 27.16 17.40
CA ARG A 1064 13.64 28.48 17.09
C ARG A 1064 14.03 29.54 18.13
N ILE A 1065 13.96 29.21 19.42
CA ILE A 1065 14.31 30.16 20.49
C ILE A 1065 15.82 30.45 20.52
N TYR A 1066 16.68 29.45 20.28
CA TYR A 1066 18.14 29.63 20.30
C TYR A 1066 18.72 30.21 19.00
N ARG A 1067 18.01 30.16 17.86
CA ARG A 1067 18.49 30.77 16.61
C ARG A 1067 18.57 32.29 16.67
N ASN A 1068 17.74 32.92 17.49
CA ASN A 1068 17.65 34.37 17.58
C ASN A 1068 18.51 34.96 18.70
N ILE A 1069 19.23 34.13 19.45
CA ILE A 1069 20.19 34.61 20.46
C ILE A 1069 21.44 35.07 19.71
N LYS A 1070 21.73 36.38 19.76
CA LYS A 1070 23.04 36.91 19.38
C LYS A 1070 24.03 36.44 20.43
N VAL A 1071 24.81 35.41 20.11
CA VAL A 1071 25.98 35.01 20.89
C VAL A 1071 27.16 35.58 20.11
N GLU A 1072 27.80 36.62 20.65
CA GLU A 1072 29.04 37.19 20.10
C GLU A 1072 30.22 36.22 20.22
#